data_AF-A0A553ND96-F1
#
_entry.id   AF-A0A553ND96-F1
#
_cell.length_a   1.000
_cell.length_b   1.000
_cell.length_c   1.000
_cell.angle_alpha   90.00
_cell.angle_beta   90.00
_cell.angle_gamma   90.00
#
_symmetry.space_group_name_H-M   'P 1'
#
loop_
_entity.id
_entity.type
_entity.pdbx_description
1 polymer ?
#
loop_
_entity_poly.entity_id
_entity_poly.type
_entity_poly.pdbx_seq_one_letter_code
_entity_poly.pdbx_strand_id
1 'polypeptide(L)'
;MDVYHKLKQKLADNFPDESDNESTRDRYGSAAPTSVDPAVLQREILELKEHINKNYFVYVKRLERRKERIKELEEYAQLLIKDNEMANEQIKDYEDNLEQLEGFQSQELAKVKHMLLSAETALDKETQERKRLEVLVKEASATPASITDSYDYQQLMVDHQHQLQTRDERAQLDLARETDKIRTELTEMYEAKLARLTERVQQQDLGQDERLLAISQERDALEQSLAEAETKCQVQINTTAQLEGQVTELRAALTAKSDEVASVIIERDRVKNSLLDLEITNHENQAHLGSEREKTKLDVARLVTEKETLEVALDRRDKELKAKKETFRDELAKLEQAKSQADAEIHTKTVRIHALEAENQVLQTTRNHNTQALNEAQSLLDTKEQALKTMEVRCCELTRDFEAKQNEMTQVRQISESSTQERTALKLELDVLSSNYHQLVTDFEAVSEERDSLKSSCDRLKVEIENLNQLVIDLQNEINDRDATFADKVNQSERVLNLEKSLQLAEDEINDKKNIIKVHQQKMADMKKTFQKEMRTVAAAPSESSSSSSRQSPVRRSPSLGFSGVSQDQPEDMVSMTDVNLRYLKHVIFKFFTSREYEAKHLTRALAALLHFSSDEERLLQEHLEWKMSWFGAKPKSGSGQFSLSINSTT
;
A
#
# COMPACT_ATOMS: atom_id res chain seq x y z
N MET A 1 -1.87 12.97 8.28
CA MET A 1 -2.06 11.56 7.87
C MET A 1 -1.28 10.58 8.73
N ASP A 2 0.06 10.68 8.81
CA ASP A 2 0.93 9.71 9.52
C ASP A 2 0.49 9.30 10.93
N VAL A 3 0.01 10.23 11.76
CA VAL A 3 -0.45 9.91 13.13
C VAL A 3 -1.64 8.94 13.08
N TYR A 4 -2.58 9.12 12.14
CA TYR A 4 -3.73 8.23 11.94
C TYR A 4 -3.28 6.85 11.42
N HIS A 5 -2.29 6.79 10.52
CA HIS A 5 -1.72 5.52 10.09
C HIS A 5 -0.98 4.80 11.22
N LYS A 6 -0.17 5.49 12.02
CA LYS A 6 0.51 4.93 13.21
C LYS A 6 -0.47 4.44 14.26
N LEU A 7 -1.60 5.13 14.46
CA LEU A 7 -2.67 4.68 15.36
C LEU A 7 -3.37 3.42 14.82
N LYS A 8 -3.76 3.43 13.53
CA LYS A 8 -4.40 2.30 12.86
C LYS A 8 -3.50 1.05 12.81
N GLN A 9 -2.19 1.23 12.61
CA GLN A 9 -1.21 0.15 12.62
C GLN A 9 -0.97 -0.39 14.04
N LYS A 10 -0.82 0.49 15.05
CA LYS A 10 -0.76 0.04 16.46
C LYS A 10 -2.00 -0.74 16.90
N LEU A 11 -3.19 -0.41 16.38
CA LEU A 11 -4.39 -1.23 16.56
C LEU A 11 -4.23 -2.60 15.88
N ALA A 12 -3.95 -2.62 14.57
CA ALA A 12 -3.86 -3.84 13.78
C ALA A 12 -2.85 -4.86 14.35
N ASP A 13 -1.65 -4.39 14.72
CA ASP A 13 -0.56 -5.23 15.23
C ASP A 13 -0.80 -5.78 16.65
N ASN A 14 -1.94 -5.47 17.30
CA ASN A 14 -2.23 -5.81 18.70
C ASN A 14 -3.55 -6.55 18.96
N PHE A 15 -4.34 -6.86 17.93
CA PHE A 15 -5.42 -7.85 18.03
C PHE A 15 -4.89 -9.22 17.61
N PRO A 16 -4.62 -10.15 18.54
CA PRO A 16 -4.40 -11.55 18.16
C PRO A 16 -5.69 -12.09 17.55
N ASP A 17 -5.55 -12.83 16.45
CA ASP A 17 -6.65 -13.34 15.64
C ASP A 17 -7.60 -14.22 16.49
N GLU A 18 -8.92 -14.06 16.31
CA GLU A 18 -9.91 -14.75 17.16
C GLU A 18 -10.26 -16.18 16.68
N SER A 19 -9.35 -16.79 15.90
CA SER A 19 -9.52 -18.06 15.17
C SER A 19 -9.21 -19.34 15.96
N ASP A 20 -8.37 -19.27 17.00
CA ASP A 20 -7.78 -20.43 17.68
C ASP A 20 -8.69 -21.26 18.64
N ASN A 21 -10.02 -21.09 18.63
CA ASN A 21 -10.88 -21.65 19.71
C ASN A 21 -12.21 -22.33 19.30
N GLU A 22 -12.41 -22.72 18.03
CA GLU A 22 -13.61 -23.48 17.62
C GLU A 22 -13.47 -25.01 17.74
N SER A 23 -12.25 -25.55 17.90
CA SER A 23 -11.92 -26.99 17.75
C SER A 23 -12.51 -27.97 18.80
N THR A 24 -13.47 -27.55 19.64
CA THR A 24 -13.99 -28.36 20.77
C THR A 24 -15.48 -28.68 20.73
N ARG A 25 -16.19 -28.35 19.64
CA ARG A 25 -17.67 -28.38 19.62
C ARG A 25 -18.31 -29.75 19.31
N ASP A 26 -17.60 -30.64 18.62
CA ASP A 26 -18.20 -31.80 17.94
C ASP A 26 -18.30 -33.09 18.77
N ARG A 27 -18.48 -33.01 20.10
CA ARG A 27 -18.51 -34.20 20.99
C ARG A 27 -19.83 -34.55 21.68
N TYR A 28 -20.93 -33.84 21.38
CA TYR A 28 -22.26 -34.12 21.93
C TYR A 28 -23.26 -34.58 20.86
N GLY A 29 -22.90 -35.66 20.16
CA GLY A 29 -23.75 -36.32 19.17
C GLY A 29 -24.71 -37.34 19.78
N SER A 30 -26.00 -36.99 19.85
CA SER A 30 -27.18 -37.89 19.84
C SER A 30 -27.03 -39.31 20.42
N ALA A 31 -27.43 -39.50 21.68
CA ALA A 31 -27.81 -40.81 22.22
C ALA A 31 -29.11 -40.70 23.04
N ALA A 32 -29.99 -41.70 22.94
CA ALA A 32 -31.27 -41.74 23.67
C ALA A 32 -31.07 -42.18 25.14
N PRO A 33 -31.96 -41.78 26.07
CA PRO A 33 -31.73 -41.97 27.51
C PRO A 33 -31.92 -43.42 27.96
N THR A 34 -30.83 -44.18 28.01
CA THR A 34 -30.69 -45.30 28.95
C THR A 34 -30.49 -44.76 30.37
N SER A 35 -30.72 -45.58 31.40
CA SER A 35 -30.70 -45.15 32.80
C SER A 35 -29.28 -44.79 33.27
N VAL A 36 -28.92 -43.50 33.18
CA VAL A 36 -27.62 -42.99 33.64
C VAL A 36 -27.53 -43.06 35.16
N ASP A 37 -26.48 -43.70 35.66
CA ASP A 37 -26.14 -43.77 37.09
C ASP A 37 -25.97 -42.34 37.66
N PRO A 38 -26.70 -41.97 38.74
CA PRO A 38 -26.55 -40.68 39.39
C PRO A 38 -25.10 -40.33 39.79
N ALA A 39 -24.25 -41.32 40.08
CA ALA A 39 -22.84 -41.11 40.40
C ALA A 39 -22.00 -40.69 39.19
N VAL A 40 -22.39 -41.08 37.96
CA VAL A 40 -21.75 -40.64 36.72
C VAL A 40 -22.17 -39.19 36.42
N LEU A 41 -23.47 -38.90 36.50
CA LEU A 41 -24.00 -37.54 36.34
C LEU A 41 -23.40 -36.56 37.35
N GLN A 42 -23.23 -36.94 38.62
CA GLN A 42 -22.56 -36.09 39.61
C GLN A 42 -21.11 -35.79 39.26
N ARG A 43 -20.37 -36.74 38.68
CA ARG A 43 -18.97 -36.55 38.26
C ARG A 43 -18.88 -35.62 37.05
N GLU A 44 -19.70 -35.86 36.03
CA GLU A 44 -19.78 -35.05 34.82
C GLU A 44 -20.18 -33.59 35.13
N ILE A 45 -21.14 -33.38 36.05
CA ILE A 45 -21.51 -32.05 36.56
C ILE A 45 -20.33 -31.36 37.29
N LEU A 46 -19.47 -32.12 37.97
CA LEU A 46 -18.33 -31.57 38.71
C LEU A 46 -17.18 -31.21 37.76
N GLU A 47 -16.89 -32.04 36.76
CA GLU A 47 -15.94 -31.77 35.68
C GLU A 47 -16.39 -30.56 34.84
N LEU A 48 -17.68 -30.48 34.48
CA LEU A 48 -18.26 -29.30 33.82
C LEU A 48 -18.12 -28.03 34.66
N LYS A 49 -18.36 -28.10 35.98
CA LYS A 49 -18.16 -26.95 36.88
C LYS A 49 -16.71 -26.51 36.95
N GLU A 50 -15.74 -27.44 37.00
CA GLU A 50 -14.32 -27.06 36.95
C GLU A 50 -13.99 -26.40 35.60
N HIS A 51 -14.42 -26.99 34.48
CA HIS A 51 -14.15 -26.47 33.14
C HIS A 51 -14.77 -25.08 32.91
N ILE A 52 -16.00 -24.85 33.40
CA ILE A 52 -16.67 -23.54 33.38
C ILE A 52 -15.92 -22.53 34.24
N ASN A 53 -15.54 -22.87 35.48
CA ASN A 53 -14.77 -21.98 36.35
C ASN A 53 -13.40 -21.60 35.73
N LYS A 54 -12.73 -22.57 35.08
CA LYS A 54 -11.43 -22.39 34.42
C LYS A 54 -11.54 -21.47 33.22
N ASN A 55 -12.56 -21.65 32.38
CA ASN A 55 -12.86 -20.74 31.27
C ASN A 55 -13.26 -19.34 31.75
N TYR A 56 -14.11 -19.25 32.79
CA TYR A 56 -14.54 -17.98 33.36
C TYR A 56 -13.35 -17.18 33.92
N PHE A 57 -12.43 -17.84 34.64
CA PHE A 57 -11.19 -17.23 35.12
C PHE A 57 -10.30 -16.71 33.98
N VAL A 58 -10.15 -17.49 32.89
CA VAL A 58 -9.41 -17.06 31.68
C VAL A 58 -10.11 -15.87 31.00
N TYR A 59 -11.43 -15.86 30.94
CA TYR A 59 -12.24 -14.78 30.36
C TYR A 59 -12.14 -13.49 31.17
N VAL A 60 -12.27 -13.55 32.51
CA VAL A 60 -12.07 -12.41 33.41
C VAL A 60 -10.65 -11.85 33.26
N LYS A 61 -9.62 -12.70 33.28
CA LYS A 61 -8.23 -12.28 33.11
C LYS A 61 -7.94 -11.69 31.71
N ARG A 62 -8.70 -12.07 30.68
CA ARG A 62 -8.66 -11.46 29.34
C ARG A 62 -9.38 -10.10 29.32
N LEU A 63 -10.50 -9.95 30.03
CA LEU A 63 -11.21 -8.67 30.20
C LEU A 63 -10.39 -7.66 31.00
N GLU A 64 -9.75 -8.06 32.10
CA GLU A 64 -8.86 -7.21 32.91
C GLU A 64 -7.73 -6.63 32.05
N ARG A 65 -7.05 -7.48 31.26
CA ARG A 65 -6.02 -7.03 30.30
C ARG A 65 -6.56 -6.10 29.20
N ARG A 66 -7.77 -6.37 28.67
CA ARG A 66 -8.42 -5.47 27.71
C ARG A 66 -8.76 -4.11 28.37
N LYS A 67 -9.19 -4.09 29.63
CA LYS A 67 -9.49 -2.88 30.40
C LYS A 67 -8.24 -2.04 30.70
N GLU A 68 -7.15 -2.68 31.15
CA GLU A 68 -5.88 -1.99 31.40
C GLU A 68 -5.36 -1.32 30.12
N ARG A 69 -5.39 -2.03 28.99
CA ARG A 69 -4.99 -1.50 27.68
C ARG A 69 -5.91 -0.40 27.14
N ILE A 70 -7.21 -0.42 27.48
CA ILE A 70 -8.11 0.71 27.17
C ILE A 70 -7.67 1.95 27.96
N LYS A 71 -7.38 1.81 29.26
CA LYS A 71 -6.89 2.90 30.11
C LYS A 71 -5.53 3.47 29.64
N GLU A 72 -4.59 2.61 29.23
CA GLU A 72 -3.33 3.03 28.58
C GLU A 72 -3.58 3.90 27.33
N LEU A 73 -4.57 3.52 26.51
CA LEU A 73 -4.93 4.26 25.29
C LEU A 73 -5.69 5.55 25.59
N GLU A 74 -6.52 5.60 26.63
CA GLU A 74 -7.21 6.80 27.11
C GLU A 74 -6.20 7.83 27.63
N GLU A 75 -5.23 7.42 28.44
CA GLU A 75 -4.15 8.29 28.95
C GLU A 75 -3.26 8.81 27.80
N TYR A 76 -2.90 7.95 26.85
CA TYR A 76 -2.14 8.36 25.65
C TYR A 76 -2.94 9.31 24.74
N ALA A 77 -4.26 9.13 24.61
CA ALA A 77 -5.12 10.03 23.86
C ALA A 77 -5.27 11.40 24.54
N GLN A 78 -5.38 11.46 25.87
CA GLN A 78 -5.41 12.72 26.63
C GLN A 78 -4.10 13.51 26.47
N LEU A 79 -2.95 12.84 26.50
CA LEU A 79 -1.65 13.48 26.24
C LEU A 79 -1.60 14.06 24.82
N LEU A 80 -2.04 13.29 23.82
CA LEU A 80 -2.12 13.76 22.43
C LEU A 80 -3.07 14.95 22.24
N ILE A 81 -4.19 14.99 22.95
CA ILE A 81 -5.11 16.15 22.93
C ILE A 81 -4.38 17.39 23.46
N LYS A 82 -3.73 17.28 24.63
CA LYS A 82 -2.98 18.38 25.23
C LYS A 82 -1.83 18.88 24.35
N ASP A 83 -1.11 17.99 23.68
CA ASP A 83 -0.05 18.37 22.74
C ASP A 83 -0.61 19.11 21.51
N ASN A 84 -1.82 18.76 21.05
CA ASN A 84 -2.51 19.52 20.00
C ASN A 84 -3.06 20.87 20.51
N GLU A 85 -3.53 20.96 21.75
CA GLU A 85 -3.96 22.21 22.37
C GLU A 85 -2.79 23.21 22.45
N MET A 86 -1.62 22.79 22.95
CA MET A 86 -0.41 23.61 22.98
C MET A 86 0.08 24.01 21.58
N ALA A 87 -0.02 23.11 20.59
CA ALA A 87 0.34 23.41 19.21
C ALA A 87 -0.63 24.44 18.55
N ASN A 88 -1.93 24.34 18.82
CA ASN A 88 -2.93 25.29 18.35
C ASN A 88 -2.74 26.68 19.01
N GLU A 89 -2.38 26.72 20.30
CA GLU A 89 -2.08 27.96 21.01
C GLU A 89 -0.84 28.65 20.42
N GLN A 90 0.22 27.89 20.09
CA GLN A 90 1.38 28.41 19.35
C GLN A 90 1.04 28.88 17.94
N ILE A 91 0.19 28.15 17.19
CA ILE A 91 -0.27 28.58 15.86
C ILE A 91 -0.98 29.93 15.96
N LYS A 92 -1.88 30.09 16.95
CA LYS A 92 -2.58 31.35 17.19
C LYS A 92 -1.61 32.49 17.53
N ASP A 93 -0.59 32.25 18.35
CA ASP A 93 0.46 33.24 18.62
C ASP A 93 1.20 33.65 17.33
N TYR A 94 1.48 32.71 16.41
CA TYR A 94 2.08 33.05 15.11
C TYR A 94 1.12 33.83 14.19
N GLU A 95 -0.18 33.53 14.21
CA GLU A 95 -1.21 34.27 13.47
C GLU A 95 -1.36 35.72 13.99
N ASP A 96 -1.49 35.91 15.31
CA ASP A 96 -1.56 37.23 15.96
C ASP A 96 -0.27 38.07 15.70
N ASN A 97 0.90 37.42 15.57
CA ASN A 97 2.16 38.08 15.20
C ASN A 97 2.24 38.40 13.70
N LEU A 98 1.67 37.57 12.82
CA LEU A 98 1.62 37.81 11.38
C LEU A 98 0.76 39.04 11.07
N GLU A 99 -0.44 39.14 11.65
CA GLU A 99 -1.35 40.29 11.46
C GLU A 99 -0.69 41.61 11.89
N GLN A 100 0.06 41.59 13.00
CA GLN A 100 0.85 42.75 13.42
C GLN A 100 1.93 43.12 12.39
N LEU A 101 2.63 42.14 11.82
CA LEU A 101 3.67 42.36 10.81
C LEU A 101 3.09 42.94 9.51
N GLU A 102 1.95 42.40 9.04
CA GLU A 102 1.21 42.92 7.88
C GLU A 102 0.65 44.33 8.15
N GLY A 103 0.21 44.61 9.38
CA GLY A 103 -0.19 45.94 9.84
C GLY A 103 0.96 46.96 9.77
N PHE A 104 2.15 46.60 10.28
CA PHE A 104 3.34 47.44 10.16
C PHE A 104 3.77 47.64 8.70
N GLN A 105 3.78 46.56 7.89
CA GLN A 105 4.11 46.65 6.46
C GLN A 105 3.14 47.55 5.71
N SER A 106 1.84 47.46 6.00
CA SER A 106 0.80 48.33 5.43
C SER A 106 0.98 49.79 5.85
N GLN A 107 1.37 50.05 7.09
CA GLN A 107 1.64 51.41 7.58
C GLN A 107 2.90 52.02 6.92
N GLU A 108 3.99 51.26 6.79
CA GLU A 108 5.20 51.73 6.10
C GLU A 108 4.97 51.91 4.59
N LEU A 109 4.22 51.01 3.95
CA LEU A 109 3.83 51.18 2.55
C LEU A 109 2.99 52.45 2.33
N ALA A 110 2.09 52.77 3.26
CA ALA A 110 1.33 54.02 3.24
C ALA A 110 2.22 55.27 3.43
N LYS A 111 3.20 55.22 4.35
CA LYS A 111 4.19 56.30 4.54
C LYS A 111 5.04 56.51 3.28
N VAL A 112 5.59 55.44 2.70
CA VAL A 112 6.37 55.48 1.45
C VAL A 112 5.51 56.02 0.30
N LYS A 113 4.27 55.58 0.16
CA LYS A 113 3.34 56.10 -0.86
C LYS A 113 3.06 57.60 -0.68
N HIS A 114 2.88 58.07 0.56
CA HIS A 114 2.72 59.50 0.85
C HIS A 114 4.01 60.30 0.54
N MET A 115 5.19 59.78 0.89
CA MET A 115 6.47 60.42 0.57
C MET A 115 6.70 60.51 -0.95
N LEU A 116 6.39 59.45 -1.70
CA LEU A 116 6.48 59.45 -3.16
C LEU A 116 5.52 60.47 -3.79
N LEU A 117 4.25 60.50 -3.36
CA LEU A 117 3.27 61.47 -3.84
C LEU A 117 3.69 62.92 -3.49
N SER A 118 4.30 63.13 -2.31
CA SER A 118 4.84 64.43 -1.90
C SER A 118 6.08 64.84 -2.69
N ALA A 119 6.89 63.89 -3.15
CA ALA A 119 8.06 64.14 -3.99
C ALA A 119 7.63 64.42 -5.45
N GLU A 120 6.68 63.65 -5.98
CA GLU A 120 6.08 63.82 -7.30
C GLU A 120 5.40 65.20 -7.42
N THR A 121 4.57 65.58 -6.45
CA THR A 121 3.93 66.92 -6.41
C THR A 121 4.89 68.08 -6.11
N ALA A 122 6.11 67.81 -5.60
CA ALA A 122 7.18 68.81 -5.52
C ALA A 122 7.90 68.95 -6.87
N LEU A 123 8.25 67.84 -7.51
CA LEU A 123 8.88 67.78 -8.83
C LEU A 123 8.00 68.42 -9.92
N ASP A 124 6.67 68.24 -9.85
CA ASP A 124 5.71 68.91 -10.74
C ASP A 124 5.73 70.43 -10.58
N LYS A 125 5.79 70.94 -9.34
CA LYS A 125 5.89 72.38 -9.06
C LYS A 125 7.21 72.95 -9.59
N GLU A 126 8.33 72.28 -9.33
CA GLU A 126 9.64 72.70 -9.83
C GLU A 126 9.70 72.62 -11.37
N THR A 127 9.04 71.63 -11.97
CA THR A 127 8.90 71.53 -13.44
C THR A 127 8.03 72.65 -14.02
N GLN A 128 6.96 73.07 -13.35
CA GLN A 128 6.14 74.22 -13.74
C GLN A 128 6.91 75.54 -13.59
N GLU A 129 7.64 75.72 -12.49
CA GLU A 129 8.42 76.94 -12.26
C GLU A 129 9.63 77.02 -13.20
N ARG A 130 10.29 75.89 -13.49
CA ARG A 130 11.32 75.82 -14.54
C ARG A 130 10.78 76.19 -15.92
N LYS A 131 9.55 75.79 -16.26
CA LYS A 131 8.88 76.21 -17.51
C LYS A 131 8.57 77.72 -17.53
N ARG A 132 8.17 78.31 -16.40
CA ARG A 132 8.02 79.77 -16.27
C ARG A 132 9.34 80.50 -16.46
N LEU A 133 10.40 80.07 -15.78
CA LEU A 133 11.74 80.63 -15.91
C LEU A 133 12.26 80.49 -17.35
N GLU A 134 11.98 79.38 -18.03
CA GLU A 134 12.34 79.19 -19.44
C GLU A 134 11.58 80.15 -20.38
N VAL A 135 10.32 80.49 -20.07
CA VAL A 135 9.55 81.54 -20.79
C VAL A 135 10.14 82.92 -20.52
N LEU A 136 10.36 83.29 -19.24
CA LEU A 136 10.94 84.58 -18.85
C LEU A 136 12.35 84.79 -19.45
N VAL A 137 13.17 83.74 -19.50
CA VAL A 137 14.49 83.78 -20.15
C VAL A 137 14.37 83.97 -21.67
N LYS A 138 13.36 83.38 -22.32
CA LYS A 138 13.09 83.62 -23.74
C LYS A 138 12.62 85.05 -24.00
N GLU A 139 11.73 85.59 -23.17
CA GLU A 139 11.25 86.97 -23.24
C GLU A 139 12.39 87.99 -23.01
N ALA A 140 13.26 87.75 -22.02
CA ALA A 140 14.47 88.54 -21.79
C ALA A 140 15.46 88.43 -22.97
N SER A 141 15.65 87.25 -23.56
CA SER A 141 16.49 87.08 -24.75
C SER A 141 15.92 87.74 -26.02
N ALA A 142 14.61 88.02 -26.02
CA ALA A 142 13.90 88.65 -27.13
C ALA A 142 13.86 90.20 -27.03
N THR A 143 14.51 90.81 -26.03
CA THR A 143 14.53 92.26 -25.80
C THR A 143 15.96 92.85 -25.80
N PRO A 144 16.53 93.17 -26.99
CA PRO A 144 17.93 93.61 -27.11
C PRO A 144 18.30 94.95 -26.44
N ALA A 145 17.33 95.74 -25.98
CA ALA A 145 17.55 97.08 -25.45
C ALA A 145 18.46 97.08 -24.20
N SER A 146 18.14 96.26 -23.19
CA SER A 146 18.76 96.36 -21.86
C SER A 146 20.26 96.05 -21.79
N ILE A 147 20.84 95.41 -22.81
CA ILE A 147 22.30 95.17 -22.88
C ILE A 147 23.01 96.39 -23.50
N THR A 148 22.35 97.11 -24.40
CA THR A 148 22.91 98.30 -25.08
C THR A 148 23.03 99.45 -24.07
N ASP A 149 21.96 99.72 -23.33
CA ASP A 149 21.90 100.79 -22.32
C ASP A 149 22.98 100.62 -21.23
N SER A 150 23.35 99.37 -20.90
CA SER A 150 24.39 99.07 -19.91
C SER A 150 25.80 99.36 -20.40
N TYR A 151 26.07 99.28 -21.71
CA TYR A 151 27.38 99.63 -22.28
C TYR A 151 27.54 101.14 -22.37
N ASP A 152 26.51 101.87 -22.83
CA ASP A 152 26.55 103.33 -22.92
C ASP A 152 26.72 103.99 -21.54
N TYR A 153 26.04 103.49 -20.50
CA TYR A 153 26.26 103.97 -19.13
C TYR A 153 27.69 103.75 -18.63
N GLN A 154 28.31 102.63 -18.99
CA GLN A 154 29.67 102.30 -18.56
C GLN A 154 30.72 103.13 -19.31
N GLN A 155 30.50 103.43 -20.60
CA GLN A 155 31.33 104.35 -21.36
C GLN A 155 31.19 105.80 -20.85
N LEU A 156 29.96 106.26 -20.59
CA LEU A 156 29.68 107.61 -20.07
C LEU A 156 30.33 107.87 -18.71
N MET A 157 30.40 106.84 -17.84
CA MET A 157 31.12 106.90 -16.57
C MET A 157 32.63 107.08 -16.75
N VAL A 158 33.25 106.38 -17.71
CA VAL A 158 34.68 106.50 -18.01
C VAL A 158 35.00 107.89 -18.56
N ASP A 159 34.20 108.38 -19.51
CA ASP A 159 34.37 109.72 -20.09
C ASP A 159 34.20 110.83 -19.02
N HIS A 160 33.24 110.68 -18.10
CA HIS A 160 33.05 111.62 -16.99
C HIS A 160 34.25 111.60 -16.01
N GLN A 161 34.78 110.42 -15.69
CA GLN A 161 35.95 110.28 -14.81
C GLN A 161 37.22 110.89 -15.44
N HIS A 162 37.39 110.76 -16.76
CA HIS A 162 38.50 111.39 -17.48
C HIS A 162 38.34 112.92 -17.61
N GLN A 163 37.11 113.42 -17.76
CA GLN A 163 36.82 114.86 -17.72
C GLN A 163 37.14 115.49 -16.35
N LEU A 164 36.86 114.80 -15.25
CA LEU A 164 37.21 115.26 -13.90
C LEU A 164 38.73 115.37 -13.70
N GLN A 165 39.50 114.35 -14.09
CA GLN A 165 40.97 114.41 -14.05
C GLN A 165 41.54 115.56 -14.89
N THR A 166 41.06 115.72 -16.13
CA THR A 166 41.47 116.82 -17.03
C THR A 166 41.12 118.21 -16.47
N ARG A 167 40.08 118.30 -15.63
CA ARG A 167 39.64 119.54 -14.97
C ARG A 167 40.52 119.88 -13.77
N ASP A 168 40.90 118.90 -12.96
CA ASP A 168 41.80 119.09 -11.81
C ASP A 168 43.22 119.46 -12.25
N GLU A 169 43.76 118.83 -13.30
CA GLU A 169 45.07 119.19 -13.88
C GLU A 169 45.10 120.65 -14.39
N ARG A 170 44.00 121.11 -15.02
CA ARG A 170 43.86 122.51 -15.44
C ARG A 170 43.75 123.47 -14.26
N ALA A 171 42.96 123.11 -13.24
CA ALA A 171 42.81 123.93 -12.04
C ALA A 171 44.16 124.12 -11.31
N GLN A 172 45.00 123.08 -11.24
CA GLN A 172 46.34 123.18 -10.65
C GLN A 172 47.29 124.06 -11.49
N LEU A 173 47.23 123.96 -12.82
CA LEU A 173 48.02 124.80 -13.73
C LEU A 173 47.65 126.29 -13.66
N ASP A 174 46.37 126.62 -13.59
CA ASP A 174 45.94 128.02 -13.53
C ASP A 174 46.14 128.65 -12.13
N LEU A 175 46.04 127.85 -11.05
CA LEU A 175 46.42 128.29 -9.70
C LEU A 175 47.92 128.65 -9.61
N ALA A 176 48.80 127.85 -10.26
CA ALA A 176 50.22 128.13 -10.33
C ALA A 176 50.53 129.45 -11.07
N ARG A 177 49.85 129.71 -12.19
CA ARG A 177 50.00 130.94 -12.99
C ARG A 177 49.65 132.20 -12.21
N GLU A 178 48.50 132.20 -11.53
CA GLU A 178 48.07 133.40 -10.81
C GLU A 178 48.93 133.66 -9.55
N THR A 179 49.50 132.60 -8.97
CA THR A 179 50.47 132.72 -7.86
C THR A 179 51.79 133.39 -8.30
N ASP A 180 52.31 133.06 -9.49
CA ASP A 180 53.48 133.75 -10.06
C ASP A 180 53.17 135.23 -10.39
N LYS A 181 51.98 135.50 -10.94
CA LYS A 181 51.54 136.83 -11.38
C LYS A 181 51.37 137.82 -10.23
N ILE A 182 50.79 137.38 -9.11
CA ILE A 182 50.71 138.18 -7.86
C ILE A 182 52.11 138.49 -7.30
N ARG A 183 53.10 137.59 -7.48
CA ARG A 183 54.49 137.84 -7.03
C ARG A 183 55.19 138.92 -7.86
N THR A 184 54.93 139.01 -9.16
CA THR A 184 55.45 140.10 -10.01
C THR A 184 54.84 141.46 -9.66
N GLU A 185 53.51 141.57 -9.59
CA GLU A 185 52.80 142.83 -9.33
C GLU A 185 53.16 143.44 -7.97
N LEU A 186 53.40 142.59 -6.95
CA LEU A 186 53.84 143.04 -5.63
C LEU A 186 55.26 143.61 -5.62
N THR A 187 56.12 143.24 -6.58
CA THR A 187 57.52 143.69 -6.64
C THR A 187 57.62 145.11 -7.21
N GLU A 188 56.97 145.38 -8.35
CA GLU A 188 56.98 146.69 -9.02
C GLU A 188 56.43 147.81 -8.14
N MET A 189 55.45 147.51 -7.28
CA MET A 189 54.79 148.47 -6.39
C MET A 189 55.73 149.03 -5.30
N TYR A 190 56.78 148.30 -4.90
CA TYR A 190 57.77 148.81 -3.94
C TYR A 190 58.85 149.66 -4.61
N GLU A 191 59.26 149.35 -5.84
CA GLU A 191 60.24 150.15 -6.59
C GLU A 191 59.68 151.54 -6.95
N ALA A 192 58.43 151.60 -7.41
CA ALA A 192 57.74 152.86 -7.71
C ALA A 192 57.59 153.81 -6.51
N LYS A 193 57.72 153.29 -5.27
CA LYS A 193 57.58 154.05 -4.03
C LYS A 193 58.89 154.69 -3.56
N LEU A 194 60.04 154.17 -3.99
CA LEU A 194 61.37 154.71 -3.70
C LEU A 194 61.72 155.93 -4.57
N ALA A 195 61.16 156.04 -5.77
CA ALA A 195 61.49 157.10 -6.73
C ALA A 195 60.90 158.50 -6.39
N ARG A 196 59.94 158.61 -5.47
CA ARG A 196 59.11 159.83 -5.28
C ARG A 196 59.49 160.71 -4.07
N LEU A 197 60.60 160.41 -3.38
CA LEU A 197 61.02 161.10 -2.14
C LEU A 197 62.33 161.92 -2.25
N THR A 198 62.96 161.97 -3.43
CA THR A 198 64.30 162.56 -3.62
C THR A 198 64.29 163.97 -4.23
N GLU A 199 63.11 164.58 -4.47
CA GLU A 199 63.00 165.84 -5.22
C GLU A 199 62.02 166.87 -4.59
N ARG A 200 62.52 167.61 -3.58
CA ARG A 200 62.27 169.06 -3.27
C ARG A 200 62.66 169.44 -1.84
N VAL A 201 63.68 170.31 -1.69
CA VAL A 201 63.75 171.39 -0.67
C VAL A 201 64.65 172.51 -1.24
N GLN A 202 64.51 173.74 -0.73
CA GLN A 202 65.37 174.93 -0.91
C GLN A 202 65.16 175.72 -2.24
N GLN A 203 65.24 177.06 -2.27
CA GLN A 203 65.67 178.05 -1.25
C GLN A 203 64.88 179.39 -1.37
N GLN A 204 65.11 180.35 -0.46
CA GLN A 204 64.45 181.67 -0.39
C GLN A 204 65.38 182.84 -0.80
N ASP A 205 64.89 184.08 -0.59
CA ASP A 205 65.59 185.38 -0.41
C ASP A 205 65.75 186.29 -1.64
N LEU A 206 65.77 187.63 -1.53
CA LEU A 206 65.25 188.62 -0.56
C LEU A 206 65.37 190.00 -1.26
N GLY A 207 64.74 191.07 -0.74
CA GLY A 207 65.05 192.43 -1.18
C GLY A 207 63.97 193.47 -0.88
N GLN A 208 64.29 194.45 -0.05
CA GLN A 208 63.47 195.63 0.23
C GLN A 208 64.19 196.88 -0.26
N ASP A 209 63.45 197.88 -0.75
CA ASP A 209 63.89 199.27 -0.71
C ASP A 209 62.70 200.18 -0.36
N GLU A 210 62.97 201.26 0.37
CA GLU A 210 62.03 201.79 1.37
C GLU A 210 61.12 202.95 0.89
N ARG A 211 60.01 203.14 1.64
CA ARG A 211 59.51 204.45 2.11
C ARG A 211 59.06 205.55 1.14
N LEU A 212 59.08 205.38 -0.18
CA LEU A 212 57.97 205.91 -0.99
C LEU A 212 56.73 205.02 -0.89
N LEU A 213 56.92 203.79 -0.40
CA LEU A 213 55.87 202.83 -0.06
C LEU A 213 54.88 203.35 1.01
N ALA A 214 55.31 204.19 1.96
CA ALA A 214 54.65 204.38 3.27
C ALA A 214 53.16 204.80 3.27
N ILE A 215 52.65 205.44 2.22
CA ILE A 215 51.24 205.90 2.14
C ILE A 215 50.42 205.10 1.12
N SER A 216 51.07 204.44 0.14
CA SER A 216 50.40 203.37 -0.62
C SER A 216 50.19 202.16 0.30
N GLN A 217 51.22 201.80 1.08
CA GLN A 217 51.23 200.74 2.10
C GLN A 217 50.04 200.79 3.05
N GLU A 218 49.47 201.95 3.39
CA GLU A 218 48.35 201.99 4.35
C GLU A 218 47.01 201.61 3.72
N ARG A 219 46.80 201.91 2.42
CA ARG A 219 45.69 201.33 1.64
C ARG A 219 46.00 199.87 1.29
N ASP A 220 47.20 199.62 0.77
CA ASP A 220 47.61 198.31 0.28
C ASP A 220 47.67 197.29 1.43
N ALA A 221 47.97 197.70 2.67
CA ALA A 221 47.88 196.85 3.86
C ALA A 221 46.45 196.60 4.34
N LEU A 222 45.48 197.47 4.02
CA LEU A 222 44.06 197.21 4.30
C LEU A 222 43.45 196.29 3.24
N GLU A 223 43.80 196.46 1.96
CA GLU A 223 43.46 195.51 0.90
C GLU A 223 44.18 194.16 1.11
N GLN A 224 45.45 194.16 1.53
CA GLN A 224 46.19 192.96 1.93
C GLN A 224 45.61 192.35 3.20
N SER A 225 45.23 193.11 4.23
CA SER A 225 44.60 192.53 5.44
C SER A 225 43.22 191.95 5.14
N LEU A 226 42.50 192.47 4.14
CA LEU A 226 41.26 191.85 3.65
C LEU A 226 41.58 190.57 2.88
N ALA A 227 42.54 190.59 1.96
CA ALA A 227 42.97 189.39 1.22
C ALA A 227 43.58 188.31 2.14
N GLU A 228 44.27 188.68 3.22
CA GLU A 228 44.77 187.79 4.26
C GLU A 228 43.62 187.22 5.11
N ALA A 229 42.58 188.01 5.39
CA ALA A 229 41.37 187.51 6.04
C ALA A 229 40.58 186.55 5.13
N GLU A 230 40.44 186.87 3.85
CA GLU A 230 39.76 186.03 2.84
C GLU A 230 40.54 184.73 2.57
N THR A 231 41.86 184.79 2.37
CA THR A 231 42.68 183.58 2.20
C THR A 231 42.75 182.75 3.47
N LYS A 232 42.80 183.36 4.67
CA LYS A 232 42.68 182.63 5.94
C LYS A 232 41.31 181.98 6.11
N CYS A 233 40.23 182.65 5.71
CA CYS A 233 38.89 182.09 5.70
C CYS A 233 38.80 180.93 4.71
N GLN A 234 39.35 181.07 3.50
CA GLN A 234 39.40 180.00 2.49
C GLN A 234 40.24 178.81 2.95
N VAL A 235 41.36 179.03 3.64
CA VAL A 235 42.16 177.96 4.27
C VAL A 235 41.35 177.29 5.38
N GLN A 236 40.62 178.03 6.21
CA GLN A 236 39.75 177.45 7.23
C GLN A 236 38.61 176.64 6.62
N ILE A 237 37.96 177.12 5.55
CA ILE A 237 36.95 176.38 4.78
C ILE A 237 37.55 175.09 4.20
N ASN A 238 38.72 175.17 3.56
CA ASN A 238 39.40 174.01 2.97
C ASN A 238 39.77 172.97 4.05
N THR A 239 40.30 173.40 5.21
CA THR A 239 40.60 172.49 6.32
C THR A 239 39.34 171.92 6.98
N THR A 240 38.25 172.68 7.03
CA THR A 240 36.96 172.20 7.55
C THR A 240 36.39 171.15 6.62
N ALA A 241 36.36 171.40 5.32
CA ALA A 241 35.93 170.42 4.31
C ALA A 241 36.82 169.16 4.30
N GLN A 242 38.13 169.29 4.53
CA GLN A 242 39.04 168.15 4.68
C GLN A 242 38.72 167.32 5.94
N LEU A 243 38.44 167.97 7.08
CA LEU A 243 38.05 167.29 8.32
C LEU A 243 36.65 166.67 8.21
N GLU A 244 35.71 167.32 7.54
CA GLU A 244 34.38 166.77 7.23
C GLU A 244 34.49 165.53 6.32
N GLY A 245 35.36 165.57 5.31
CA GLY A 245 35.71 164.41 4.49
C GLY A 245 36.28 163.26 5.31
N GLN A 246 37.26 163.53 6.19
CA GLN A 246 37.78 162.50 7.10
C GLN A 246 36.71 161.96 8.05
N VAL A 247 35.77 162.80 8.52
CA VAL A 247 34.65 162.36 9.36
C VAL A 247 33.64 161.51 8.58
N THR A 248 33.39 161.78 7.29
CA THR A 248 32.53 160.92 6.47
C THR A 248 33.21 159.60 6.10
N GLU A 249 34.51 159.61 5.77
CA GLU A 249 35.33 158.40 5.57
C GLU A 249 35.36 157.52 6.82
N LEU A 250 35.63 158.10 8.00
CA LEU A 250 35.64 157.38 9.28
C LEU A 250 34.26 156.83 9.65
N ARG A 251 33.17 157.56 9.33
CA ARG A 251 31.80 157.06 9.52
C ARG A 251 31.50 155.88 8.57
N ALA A 252 31.88 155.97 7.31
CA ALA A 252 31.69 154.89 6.33
C ALA A 252 32.52 153.64 6.69
N ALA A 253 33.75 153.82 7.17
CA ALA A 253 34.58 152.73 7.70
C ALA A 253 33.97 152.10 8.97
N LEU A 254 33.39 152.92 9.87
CA LEU A 254 32.72 152.43 11.07
C LEU A 254 31.44 151.65 10.74
N THR A 255 30.62 152.09 9.78
CA THR A 255 29.45 151.32 9.33
C THR A 255 29.88 150.01 8.67
N ALA A 256 30.86 150.04 7.76
CA ALA A 256 31.37 148.83 7.11
C ALA A 256 31.91 147.80 8.13
N LYS A 257 32.61 148.25 9.19
CA LYS A 257 33.04 147.36 10.28
C LYS A 257 31.91 146.92 11.21
N SER A 258 30.86 147.71 11.37
CA SER A 258 29.63 147.28 12.07
C SER A 258 28.92 146.16 11.30
N ASP A 259 28.83 146.29 9.97
CA ASP A 259 28.19 145.30 9.09
C ASP A 259 29.01 144.01 9.00
N GLU A 260 30.34 144.12 8.95
CA GLU A 260 31.28 142.98 9.03
C GLU A 260 31.11 142.21 10.35
N VAL A 261 31.04 142.90 11.49
CA VAL A 261 30.76 142.29 12.80
C VAL A 261 29.37 141.64 12.84
N ALA A 262 28.35 142.26 12.24
CA ALA A 262 27.01 141.67 12.15
C ALA A 262 27.00 140.37 11.32
N SER A 263 27.72 140.34 10.18
CA SER A 263 27.87 139.13 9.37
C SER A 263 28.57 138.01 10.15
N VAL A 264 29.67 138.32 10.84
CA VAL A 264 30.41 137.35 11.67
C VAL A 264 29.57 136.81 12.83
N ILE A 265 28.67 137.62 13.41
CA ILE A 265 27.71 137.15 14.43
C ILE A 265 26.71 136.14 13.83
N ILE A 266 26.17 136.43 12.65
CA ILE A 266 25.24 135.53 11.94
C ILE A 266 25.92 134.21 11.56
N GLU A 267 27.16 134.27 11.07
CA GLU A 267 27.95 133.08 10.74
C GLU A 267 28.29 132.26 11.99
N ARG A 268 28.73 132.91 13.08
CA ARG A 268 28.96 132.26 14.38
C ARG A 268 27.72 131.50 14.86
N ASP A 269 26.56 132.14 14.81
CA ASP A 269 25.32 131.53 15.32
C ASP A 269 24.79 130.43 14.38
N ARG A 270 25.02 130.54 13.07
CA ARG A 270 24.79 129.46 12.11
C ARG A 270 25.68 128.25 12.38
N VAL A 271 26.98 128.46 12.59
CA VAL A 271 27.95 127.40 12.92
C VAL A 271 27.61 126.77 14.27
N LYS A 272 27.24 127.57 15.27
CA LYS A 272 26.82 127.07 16.59
C LYS A 272 25.57 126.19 16.51
N ASN A 273 24.55 126.60 15.75
CA ASN A 273 23.34 125.79 15.59
C ASN A 273 23.66 124.49 14.84
N SER A 274 24.45 124.55 13.76
CA SER A 274 24.91 123.36 13.04
C SER A 274 25.76 122.41 13.91
N LEU A 275 26.50 122.93 14.90
CA LEU A 275 27.23 122.11 15.86
C LEU A 275 26.26 121.39 16.82
N LEU A 276 25.24 122.09 17.33
CA LEU A 276 24.22 121.51 18.20
C LEU A 276 23.40 120.42 17.49
N ASP A 277 23.04 120.63 16.21
CA ASP A 277 22.36 119.61 15.41
C ASP A 277 23.24 118.35 15.19
N LEU A 278 24.55 118.54 15.02
CA LEU A 278 25.52 117.44 14.95
C LEU A 278 25.73 116.74 16.31
N GLU A 279 25.69 117.46 17.42
CA GLU A 279 25.76 116.88 18.78
C GLU A 279 24.50 116.05 19.10
N ILE A 280 23.31 116.57 18.77
CA ILE A 280 22.03 115.85 18.92
C ILE A 280 22.03 114.57 18.09
N THR A 281 22.30 114.66 16.79
CA THR A 281 22.31 113.49 15.90
C THR A 281 23.40 112.49 16.26
N ASN A 282 24.55 112.92 16.79
CA ASN A 282 25.57 112.03 17.34
C ASN A 282 25.07 111.27 18.58
N HIS A 283 24.38 111.94 19.51
CA HIS A 283 23.77 111.30 20.67
C HIS A 283 22.64 110.31 20.31
N GLU A 284 21.79 110.66 19.33
CA GLU A 284 20.76 109.75 18.81
C GLU A 284 21.37 108.50 18.16
N ASN A 285 22.40 108.67 17.32
CA ASN A 285 23.15 107.56 16.73
C ASN A 285 23.84 106.71 17.82
N GLN A 286 24.42 107.33 18.85
CA GLN A 286 25.05 106.63 19.97
C GLN A 286 24.03 105.81 20.77
N ALA A 287 22.82 106.34 20.99
CA ALA A 287 21.72 105.63 21.65
C ALA A 287 21.20 104.46 20.79
N HIS A 288 21.02 104.66 19.48
CA HIS A 288 20.61 103.60 18.55
C HIS A 288 21.66 102.48 18.48
N LEU A 289 22.95 102.82 18.40
CA LEU A 289 24.05 101.85 18.46
C LEU A 289 24.12 101.14 19.81
N GLY A 290 23.75 101.80 20.91
CA GLY A 290 23.59 101.17 22.22
C GLY A 290 22.46 100.13 22.22
N SER A 291 21.29 100.48 21.68
CA SER A 291 20.12 99.61 21.58
C SER A 291 20.38 98.35 20.73
N GLU A 292 20.92 98.51 19.51
CA GLU A 292 21.28 97.37 18.65
C GLU A 292 22.41 96.52 19.26
N ARG A 293 23.36 97.11 19.99
CA ARG A 293 24.36 96.35 20.75
C ARG A 293 23.74 95.50 21.87
N GLU A 294 22.71 95.99 22.56
CA GLU A 294 22.07 95.22 23.63
C GLU A 294 21.16 94.12 23.05
N LYS A 295 20.40 94.42 22.01
CA LYS A 295 19.61 93.46 21.25
C LYS A 295 20.47 92.32 20.69
N THR A 296 21.59 92.64 20.03
CA THR A 296 22.52 91.62 19.51
C THR A 296 23.19 90.79 20.61
N LYS A 297 23.51 91.35 21.78
CA LYS A 297 23.93 90.53 22.95
C LYS A 297 22.85 89.54 23.38
N LEU A 298 21.58 89.97 23.45
CA LEU A 298 20.46 89.12 23.85
C LEU A 298 20.19 88.00 22.83
N ASP A 299 20.27 88.31 21.54
CA ASP A 299 20.20 87.29 20.47
C ASP A 299 21.37 86.29 20.55
N VAL A 300 22.61 86.76 20.78
CA VAL A 300 23.78 85.89 21.00
C VAL A 300 23.60 85.02 22.25
N ALA A 301 23.13 85.58 23.37
CA ALA A 301 22.89 84.82 24.60
C ALA A 301 21.83 83.73 24.40
N ARG A 302 20.74 84.03 23.69
CA ARG A 302 19.72 83.02 23.31
C ARG A 302 20.35 81.90 22.48
N LEU A 303 21.07 82.25 21.42
CA LEU A 303 21.71 81.28 20.52
C LEU A 303 22.76 80.41 21.22
N VAL A 304 23.47 80.93 22.24
CA VAL A 304 24.36 80.13 23.10
C VAL A 304 23.56 79.11 23.91
N THR A 305 22.50 79.52 24.59
CA THR A 305 21.66 78.56 25.37
C THR A 305 20.95 77.53 24.49
N GLU A 306 20.56 77.91 23.27
CA GLU A 306 19.99 77.00 22.26
C GLU A 306 21.04 75.98 21.79
N LYS A 307 22.26 76.43 21.50
CA LYS A 307 23.40 75.55 21.18
C LYS A 307 23.69 74.57 22.32
N GLU A 308 23.80 75.03 23.56
CA GLU A 308 24.11 74.20 24.73
C GLU A 308 23.04 73.12 24.97
N THR A 309 21.75 73.48 24.86
CA THR A 309 20.64 72.52 25.01
C THR A 309 20.58 71.51 23.87
N LEU A 310 20.91 71.91 22.63
CA LEU A 310 21.05 70.99 21.49
C LEU A 310 22.25 70.04 21.64
N GLU A 311 23.40 70.51 22.15
CA GLU A 311 24.58 69.68 22.41
C GLU A 311 24.31 68.62 23.49
N VAL A 312 23.60 68.98 24.57
CA VAL A 312 23.16 68.02 25.61
C VAL A 312 22.13 67.03 25.05
N ALA A 313 21.21 67.46 24.19
CA ALA A 313 20.25 66.58 23.53
C ALA A 313 20.93 65.59 22.59
N LEU A 314 21.99 66.02 21.87
CA LEU A 314 22.78 65.19 20.96
C LEU A 314 23.59 64.15 21.73
N ASP A 315 24.35 64.53 22.76
CA ASP A 315 25.08 63.58 23.62
C ASP A 315 24.16 62.53 24.25
N ARG A 316 22.95 62.94 24.69
CA ARG A 316 21.93 61.99 25.17
C ARG A 316 21.50 61.00 24.08
N ARG A 317 21.19 61.48 22.86
CA ARG A 317 20.83 60.62 21.73
C ARG A 317 21.96 59.66 21.36
N ASP A 318 23.20 60.13 21.40
CA ASP A 318 24.41 59.33 21.14
C ASP A 318 24.59 58.22 22.17
N LYS A 319 24.33 58.49 23.45
CA LYS A 319 24.33 57.51 24.54
C LYS A 319 23.21 56.48 24.38
N GLU A 320 21.99 56.92 24.06
CA GLU A 320 20.86 56.02 23.75
C GLU A 320 21.13 55.13 22.51
N LEU A 321 21.79 55.67 21.47
CA LEU A 321 22.21 54.91 20.29
C LEU A 321 23.34 53.92 20.59
N LYS A 322 24.32 54.30 21.42
CA LYS A 322 25.40 53.39 21.87
C LYS A 322 24.82 52.23 22.68
N ALA A 323 23.90 52.50 23.61
CA ALA A 323 23.22 51.46 24.39
C ALA A 323 22.44 50.48 23.49
N LYS A 324 21.62 50.98 22.55
CA LYS A 324 20.90 50.12 21.59
C LYS A 324 21.85 49.31 20.68
N LYS A 325 22.98 49.89 20.28
CA LYS A 325 24.02 49.18 19.52
C LYS A 325 24.74 48.11 20.36
N GLU A 326 24.67 48.15 21.69
CA GLU A 326 25.18 47.09 22.57
C GLU A 326 24.13 45.98 22.69
N THR A 327 22.88 46.30 23.01
CA THR A 327 21.80 45.29 23.15
C THR A 327 21.60 44.48 21.88
N PHE A 328 21.60 45.12 20.70
CA PHE A 328 21.53 44.41 19.43
C PHE A 328 22.75 43.51 19.13
N ARG A 329 23.94 43.80 19.69
CA ARG A 329 25.10 42.91 19.57
C ARG A 329 25.00 41.73 20.53
N ASP A 330 24.53 41.94 21.76
CA ASP A 330 24.23 40.85 22.71
C ASP A 330 23.14 39.92 22.18
N GLU A 331 22.09 40.47 21.57
CA GLU A 331 20.99 39.72 20.94
C GLU A 331 21.49 38.91 19.74
N LEU A 332 22.27 39.54 18.84
CA LEU A 332 22.86 38.86 17.69
C LEU A 332 23.81 37.72 18.13
N ALA A 333 24.65 37.95 19.14
CA ALA A 333 25.53 36.90 19.69
C ALA A 333 24.73 35.73 20.30
N LYS A 334 23.62 36.00 21.01
CA LYS A 334 22.73 34.95 21.54
C LYS A 334 22.05 34.17 20.42
N LEU A 335 21.57 34.84 19.37
CA LEU A 335 20.95 34.20 18.21
C LEU A 335 21.94 33.33 17.43
N GLU A 336 23.18 33.79 17.26
CA GLU A 336 24.24 33.03 16.59
C GLU A 336 24.70 31.82 17.43
N GLN A 337 24.76 31.96 18.76
CA GLN A 337 24.97 30.83 19.68
C GLN A 337 23.82 29.80 19.60
N ALA A 338 22.57 30.26 19.66
CA ALA A 338 21.39 29.38 19.58
C ALA A 338 21.30 28.65 18.23
N LYS A 339 21.61 29.36 17.13
CA LYS A 339 21.75 28.75 15.80
C LYS A 339 22.83 27.67 15.79
N SER A 340 24.04 27.96 16.30
CA SER A 340 25.12 26.97 16.35
C SER A 340 24.78 25.74 17.21
N GLN A 341 23.93 25.89 18.23
CA GLN A 341 23.42 24.77 19.03
C GLN A 341 22.39 23.95 18.23
N ALA A 342 21.47 24.61 17.52
CA ALA A 342 20.50 23.95 16.65
C ALA A 342 21.18 23.19 15.50
N ASP A 343 22.17 23.79 14.84
CA ASP A 343 22.95 23.16 13.77
C ASP A 343 23.67 21.87 14.27
N ALA A 344 24.22 21.90 15.50
CA ALA A 344 24.85 20.74 16.12
C ALA A 344 23.84 19.64 16.53
N GLU A 345 22.65 20.03 17.01
CA GLU A 345 21.57 19.08 17.33
C GLU A 345 21.00 18.43 16.05
N ILE A 346 20.81 19.21 14.98
CA ILE A 346 20.42 18.73 13.65
C ILE A 346 21.46 17.74 13.13
N HIS A 347 22.75 18.06 13.15
CA HIS A 347 23.81 17.15 12.71
C HIS A 347 23.78 15.82 13.50
N THR A 348 23.60 15.89 14.83
CA THR A 348 23.48 14.71 15.69
C THR A 348 22.26 13.86 15.34
N LYS A 349 21.11 14.48 15.07
CA LYS A 349 19.88 13.81 14.63
C LYS A 349 20.06 13.17 13.25
N THR A 350 20.70 13.84 12.29
CA THR A 350 21.01 13.29 10.96
C THR A 350 21.91 12.07 11.03
N VAL A 351 22.98 12.10 11.84
CA VAL A 351 23.85 10.93 12.05
C VAL A 351 23.08 9.77 12.69
N ARG A 352 22.17 10.03 13.64
CA ARG A 352 21.33 8.99 14.23
C ARG A 352 20.30 8.42 13.25
N ILE A 353 19.75 9.24 12.35
CA ILE A 353 18.86 8.80 11.28
C ILE A 353 19.60 7.83 10.33
N HIS A 354 20.77 8.22 9.81
CA HIS A 354 21.55 7.34 8.92
C HIS A 354 21.97 6.02 9.59
N ALA A 355 22.28 6.04 10.89
CA ALA A 355 22.53 4.81 11.64
C ALA A 355 21.29 3.88 11.72
N LEU A 356 20.10 4.46 11.93
CA LEU A 356 18.83 3.71 11.95
C LEU A 356 18.40 3.25 10.55
N GLU A 357 18.71 4.00 9.49
CA GLU A 357 18.48 3.60 8.10
C GLU A 357 19.32 2.37 7.73
N ALA A 358 20.62 2.37 8.10
CA ALA A 358 21.50 1.22 7.92
C ALA A 358 21.05 -0.01 8.73
N GLU A 359 20.62 0.20 9.98
CA GLU A 359 20.05 -0.87 10.83
C GLU A 359 18.77 -1.47 10.20
N ASN A 360 17.86 -0.63 9.68
CA ASN A 360 16.67 -1.09 8.96
C ASN A 360 17.03 -1.85 7.68
N GLN A 361 18.07 -1.43 6.94
CA GLN A 361 18.52 -2.13 5.73
C GLN A 361 19.06 -3.54 6.06
N VAL A 362 19.79 -3.70 7.17
CA VAL A 362 20.25 -5.02 7.65
C VAL A 362 19.08 -5.88 8.14
N LEU A 363 18.10 -5.30 8.84
CA LEU A 363 16.88 -6.02 9.24
C LEU A 363 16.04 -6.42 8.04
N GLN A 364 15.97 -5.60 6.98
CA GLN A 364 15.24 -5.90 5.75
C GLN A 364 15.91 -7.04 4.94
N THR A 365 17.23 -7.04 4.78
CA THR A 365 17.94 -8.15 4.12
C THR A 365 17.81 -9.45 4.91
N THR A 366 17.92 -9.39 6.25
CA THR A 366 17.70 -10.54 7.14
C THR A 366 16.27 -11.07 7.04
N ARG A 367 15.25 -10.18 7.04
CA ARG A 367 13.85 -10.57 6.82
C ARG A 367 13.66 -11.25 5.47
N ASN A 368 14.25 -10.72 4.40
CA ASN A 368 14.12 -11.28 3.06
C ASN A 368 14.75 -12.68 2.99
N HIS A 369 15.92 -12.88 3.59
CA HIS A 369 16.57 -14.20 3.67
C HIS A 369 15.74 -15.20 4.49
N ASN A 370 15.22 -14.80 5.65
CA ASN A 370 14.31 -15.64 6.45
C ASN A 370 13.02 -15.99 5.69
N THR A 371 12.48 -15.06 4.90
CA THR A 371 11.30 -15.29 4.05
C THR A 371 11.61 -16.30 2.94
N GLN A 372 12.79 -16.21 2.31
CA GLN A 372 13.24 -17.20 1.33
C GLN A 372 13.41 -18.59 1.97
N ALA A 373 14.10 -18.68 3.10
CA ALA A 373 14.31 -19.94 3.82
C ALA A 373 12.99 -20.60 4.27
N LEU A 374 11.98 -19.80 4.66
CA LEU A 374 10.64 -20.28 4.97
C LEU A 374 9.93 -20.84 3.72
N ASN A 375 10.03 -20.17 2.57
CA ASN A 375 9.46 -20.65 1.31
C ASN A 375 10.14 -21.94 0.82
N GLU A 376 11.46 -22.04 0.96
CA GLU A 376 12.23 -23.26 0.66
C GLU A 376 11.83 -24.42 1.59
N ALA A 377 11.66 -24.15 2.89
CA ALA A 377 11.17 -25.14 3.85
C ALA A 377 9.73 -25.59 3.57
N GLN A 378 8.83 -24.68 3.18
CA GLN A 378 7.46 -25.02 2.79
C GLN A 378 7.44 -25.88 1.51
N SER A 379 8.19 -25.51 0.48
CA SER A 379 8.30 -26.32 -0.74
C SER A 379 8.85 -27.72 -0.44
N LEU A 380 9.83 -27.82 0.45
CA LEU A 380 10.34 -29.11 0.90
C LEU A 380 9.29 -29.90 1.68
N LEU A 381 8.50 -29.28 2.56
CA LEU A 381 7.38 -29.92 3.25
C LEU A 381 6.33 -30.46 2.26
N ASP A 382 5.92 -29.67 1.28
CA ASP A 382 4.96 -30.06 0.23
C ASP A 382 5.45 -31.32 -0.52
N THR A 383 6.74 -31.38 -0.90
CA THR A 383 7.30 -32.58 -1.55
C THR A 383 7.36 -33.80 -0.62
N LYS A 384 7.55 -33.60 0.70
CA LYS A 384 7.49 -34.70 1.69
C LYS A 384 6.07 -35.21 1.88
N GLU A 385 5.07 -34.33 1.90
CA GLU A 385 3.66 -34.75 1.92
C GLU A 385 3.27 -35.56 0.68
N GLN A 386 3.69 -35.12 -0.51
CA GLN A 386 3.41 -35.87 -1.75
C GLN A 386 4.10 -37.24 -1.75
N ALA A 387 5.35 -37.31 -1.28
CA ALA A 387 6.06 -38.58 -1.14
C ALA A 387 5.42 -39.52 -0.10
N LEU A 388 4.91 -38.96 1.01
CA LEU A 388 4.21 -39.70 2.06
C LEU A 388 2.87 -40.26 1.54
N LYS A 389 2.03 -39.43 0.91
CA LYS A 389 0.78 -39.87 0.24
C LYS A 389 1.03 -40.95 -0.81
N THR A 390 2.13 -40.86 -1.55
CA THR A 390 2.56 -41.91 -2.50
C THR A 390 2.94 -43.22 -1.79
N MET A 391 3.63 -43.13 -0.64
CA MET A 391 3.97 -44.30 0.18
C MET A 391 2.75 -44.93 0.84
N GLU A 392 1.78 -44.14 1.30
CA GLU A 392 0.52 -44.62 1.87
C GLU A 392 -0.29 -45.43 0.85
N VAL A 393 -0.48 -44.89 -0.37
CA VAL A 393 -1.14 -45.62 -1.47
C VAL A 393 -0.44 -46.96 -1.75
N ARG A 394 0.89 -46.97 -1.86
CA ARG A 394 1.66 -48.19 -2.09
C ARG A 394 1.56 -49.20 -0.93
N CYS A 395 1.40 -48.73 0.30
CA CYS A 395 1.17 -49.59 1.47
C CYS A 395 -0.24 -50.21 1.44
N CYS A 396 -1.25 -49.46 0.99
CA CYS A 396 -2.60 -49.99 0.76
C CYS A 396 -2.60 -51.04 -0.37
N GLU A 397 -1.89 -50.79 -1.48
CA GLU A 397 -1.71 -51.77 -2.57
C GLU A 397 -1.06 -53.07 -2.06
N LEU A 398 0.08 -52.96 -1.35
CA LEU A 398 0.79 -54.11 -0.77
C LEU A 398 -0.08 -54.89 0.24
N THR A 399 -0.90 -54.19 1.02
CA THR A 399 -1.85 -54.83 1.96
C THR A 399 -2.91 -55.61 1.21
N ARG A 400 -3.48 -55.03 0.15
CA ARG A 400 -4.50 -55.69 -0.69
C ARG A 400 -3.95 -56.89 -1.45
N ASP A 401 -2.71 -56.81 -1.94
CA ASP A 401 -2.03 -57.94 -2.59
C ASP A 401 -1.67 -59.05 -1.58
N PHE A 402 -1.31 -58.69 -0.35
CA PHE A 402 -1.11 -59.65 0.73
C PHE A 402 -2.42 -60.36 1.12
N GLU A 403 -3.53 -59.62 1.25
CA GLU A 403 -4.87 -60.20 1.48
C GLU A 403 -5.29 -61.13 0.33
N ALA A 404 -5.07 -60.72 -0.93
CA ALA A 404 -5.35 -61.55 -2.10
C ALA A 404 -4.54 -62.86 -2.08
N LYS A 405 -3.24 -62.80 -1.75
CA LYS A 405 -2.37 -63.98 -1.64
C LYS A 405 -2.68 -64.84 -0.43
N GLN A 406 -3.11 -64.25 0.68
CA GLN A 406 -3.61 -64.97 1.85
C GLN A 406 -4.88 -65.75 1.49
N ASN A 407 -5.82 -65.13 0.79
CA ASN A 407 -7.05 -65.77 0.32
C ASN A 407 -6.76 -66.92 -0.67
N GLU A 408 -5.90 -66.70 -1.66
CA GLU A 408 -5.44 -67.73 -2.61
C GLU A 408 -4.77 -68.91 -1.87
N MET A 409 -3.92 -68.63 -0.87
CA MET A 409 -3.31 -69.67 -0.04
C MET A 409 -4.35 -70.45 0.79
N THR A 410 -5.38 -69.80 1.34
CA THR A 410 -6.47 -70.52 2.03
C THR A 410 -7.30 -71.38 1.08
N GLN A 411 -7.54 -70.93 -0.16
CA GLN A 411 -8.25 -71.70 -1.17
C GLN A 411 -7.43 -72.93 -1.63
N VAL A 412 -6.14 -72.75 -1.92
CA VAL A 412 -5.21 -73.85 -2.24
C VAL A 412 -5.13 -74.84 -1.09
N ARG A 413 -5.10 -74.36 0.16
CA ARG A 413 -5.14 -75.21 1.36
C ARG A 413 -6.45 -76.02 1.44
N GLN A 414 -7.61 -75.39 1.22
CA GLN A 414 -8.90 -76.08 1.24
C GLN A 414 -9.01 -77.16 0.16
N ILE A 415 -8.50 -76.90 -1.06
CA ILE A 415 -8.44 -77.86 -2.16
C ILE A 415 -7.48 -79.02 -1.84
N SER A 416 -6.35 -78.72 -1.19
CA SER A 416 -5.42 -79.75 -0.69
C SER A 416 -6.07 -80.62 0.38
N GLU A 417 -6.76 -80.01 1.35
CA GLU A 417 -7.47 -80.72 2.41
C GLU A 417 -8.59 -81.62 1.83
N SER A 418 -9.41 -81.13 0.89
CA SER A 418 -10.44 -81.97 0.24
C SER A 418 -9.83 -83.10 -0.60
N SER A 419 -8.74 -82.86 -1.34
CA SER A 419 -8.06 -83.91 -2.10
C SER A 419 -7.38 -84.94 -1.18
N THR A 420 -6.92 -84.55 0.01
CA THR A 420 -6.45 -85.53 1.01
C THR A 420 -7.59 -86.36 1.59
N GLN A 421 -8.77 -85.76 1.83
CA GLN A 421 -9.96 -86.51 2.27
C GLN A 421 -10.41 -87.52 1.21
N GLU A 422 -10.51 -87.11 -0.05
CA GLU A 422 -10.79 -87.98 -1.20
C GLU A 422 -9.78 -89.12 -1.31
N ARG A 423 -8.47 -88.84 -1.19
CA ARG A 423 -7.43 -89.88 -1.16
C ARG A 423 -7.57 -90.84 0.01
N THR A 424 -7.99 -90.39 1.19
CA THR A 424 -8.24 -91.29 2.33
C THR A 424 -9.50 -92.14 2.14
N ALA A 425 -10.54 -91.60 1.50
CA ALA A 425 -11.75 -92.35 1.18
C ALA A 425 -11.48 -93.44 0.12
N LEU A 426 -10.82 -93.07 -0.99
CA LEU A 426 -10.40 -94.00 -2.04
C LEU A 426 -9.43 -95.07 -1.51
N LYS A 427 -8.56 -94.73 -0.55
CA LYS A 427 -7.72 -95.72 0.11
C LYS A 427 -8.54 -96.70 0.96
N LEU A 428 -9.50 -96.21 1.75
CA LEU A 428 -10.34 -97.08 2.58
C LEU A 428 -11.23 -97.99 1.71
N GLU A 429 -11.73 -97.48 0.58
CA GLU A 429 -12.41 -98.29 -0.43
C GLU A 429 -11.49 -99.36 -1.03
N LEU A 430 -10.24 -99.01 -1.37
CA LEU A 430 -9.24 -99.96 -1.87
C LEU A 430 -8.87 -101.03 -0.82
N ASP A 431 -8.72 -100.65 0.45
CA ASP A 431 -8.44 -101.58 1.55
C ASP A 431 -9.62 -102.57 1.74
N VAL A 432 -10.87 -102.10 1.65
CA VAL A 432 -12.07 -102.96 1.64
C VAL A 432 -12.12 -103.85 0.41
N LEU A 433 -11.84 -103.32 -0.78
CA LEU A 433 -11.85 -104.09 -2.03
C LEU A 433 -10.75 -105.17 -2.03
N SER A 434 -9.58 -104.88 -1.45
CA SER A 434 -8.49 -105.84 -1.24
C SER A 434 -8.88 -106.93 -0.22
N SER A 435 -9.61 -106.57 0.84
CA SER A 435 -10.14 -107.55 1.80
C SER A 435 -11.18 -108.47 1.15
N ASN A 436 -12.08 -107.92 0.33
CA ASN A 436 -13.06 -108.69 -0.43
C ASN A 436 -12.41 -109.59 -1.48
N TYR A 437 -11.38 -109.11 -2.17
CA TYR A 437 -10.59 -109.92 -3.10
C TYR A 437 -9.86 -111.07 -2.37
N HIS A 438 -9.26 -110.80 -1.20
CA HIS A 438 -8.58 -111.83 -0.41
C HIS A 438 -9.57 -112.90 0.09
N GLN A 439 -10.76 -112.50 0.57
CA GLN A 439 -11.82 -113.44 0.94
C GLN A 439 -12.26 -114.30 -0.26
N LEU A 440 -12.46 -113.69 -1.43
CA LEU A 440 -12.85 -114.40 -2.64
C LEU A 440 -11.76 -115.38 -3.13
N VAL A 441 -10.48 -115.08 -2.88
CA VAL A 441 -9.37 -116.02 -3.10
C VAL A 441 -9.45 -117.20 -2.12
N THR A 442 -9.65 -116.96 -0.82
CA THR A 442 -9.79 -118.08 0.15
C THR A 442 -11.03 -118.93 -0.10
N ASP A 443 -12.13 -118.32 -0.55
CA ASP A 443 -13.36 -119.04 -0.94
C ASP A 443 -13.12 -119.90 -2.19
N PHE A 444 -12.36 -119.38 -3.17
CA PHE A 444 -11.97 -120.12 -4.37
C PHE A 444 -11.00 -121.26 -4.08
N GLU A 445 -10.04 -121.06 -3.16
CA GLU A 445 -9.14 -122.10 -2.67
C GLU A 445 -9.91 -123.24 -2.00
N ALA A 446 -10.83 -122.92 -1.09
CA ALA A 446 -11.70 -123.91 -0.43
C ALA A 446 -12.56 -124.71 -1.44
N VAL A 447 -13.16 -124.05 -2.44
CA VAL A 447 -13.90 -124.74 -3.52
C VAL A 447 -12.97 -125.57 -4.42
N SER A 448 -11.72 -125.18 -4.59
CA SER A 448 -10.70 -125.98 -5.30
C SER A 448 -10.30 -127.23 -4.51
N GLU A 449 -10.14 -127.14 -3.19
CA GLU A 449 -9.91 -128.31 -2.32
C GLU A 449 -11.11 -129.26 -2.31
N GLU A 450 -12.33 -128.73 -2.20
CA GLU A 450 -13.56 -129.53 -2.27
C GLU A 450 -13.64 -130.27 -3.62
N ARG A 451 -13.42 -129.57 -4.74
CA ARG A 451 -13.34 -130.16 -6.09
C ARG A 451 -12.34 -131.32 -6.15
N ASP A 452 -11.13 -131.14 -5.62
CA ASP A 452 -10.08 -132.15 -5.71
C ASP A 452 -10.33 -133.34 -4.76
N SER A 453 -11.03 -133.12 -3.65
CA SER A 453 -11.55 -134.21 -2.80
C SER A 453 -12.63 -135.03 -3.53
N LEU A 454 -13.60 -134.37 -4.19
CA LEU A 454 -14.61 -135.04 -5.00
C LEU A 454 -13.98 -135.77 -6.19
N LYS A 455 -12.99 -135.18 -6.86
CA LYS A 455 -12.28 -135.83 -7.96
C LYS A 455 -11.53 -137.08 -7.48
N SER A 456 -10.83 -137.00 -6.35
CA SER A 456 -10.16 -138.16 -5.73
C SER A 456 -11.16 -139.27 -5.38
N SER A 457 -12.37 -138.91 -4.92
CA SER A 457 -13.47 -139.86 -4.69
C SER A 457 -13.97 -140.50 -5.99
N CYS A 458 -14.20 -139.71 -7.04
CA CYS A 458 -14.60 -140.18 -8.36
C CYS A 458 -13.55 -141.12 -8.99
N ASP A 459 -12.27 -140.78 -8.91
CA ASP A 459 -11.19 -141.60 -9.47
C ASP A 459 -11.00 -142.90 -8.67
N ARG A 460 -11.25 -142.88 -7.34
CA ARG A 460 -11.32 -144.10 -6.52
C ARG A 460 -12.51 -144.99 -6.89
N LEU A 461 -13.68 -144.41 -7.18
CA LEU A 461 -14.86 -145.15 -7.62
C LEU A 461 -14.68 -145.76 -9.03
N LYS A 462 -13.93 -145.10 -9.93
CA LYS A 462 -13.54 -145.70 -11.22
C LYS A 462 -12.72 -146.96 -11.04
N VAL A 463 -11.68 -146.92 -10.20
CA VAL A 463 -10.84 -148.10 -9.91
C VAL A 463 -11.68 -149.26 -9.36
N GLU A 464 -12.66 -148.99 -8.50
CA GLU A 464 -13.58 -150.02 -8.01
C GLU A 464 -14.47 -150.61 -9.12
N ILE A 465 -14.95 -149.78 -10.06
CA ILE A 465 -15.70 -150.24 -11.25
C ILE A 465 -14.78 -151.05 -12.19
N GLU A 466 -13.53 -150.65 -12.39
CA GLU A 466 -12.52 -151.39 -13.15
C GLU A 466 -12.29 -152.79 -12.55
N ASN A 467 -12.11 -152.87 -11.22
CA ASN A 467 -11.94 -154.13 -10.48
C ASN A 467 -13.17 -155.05 -10.62
N LEU A 468 -14.38 -154.50 -10.47
CA LEU A 468 -15.63 -155.25 -10.61
C LEU A 468 -15.84 -155.75 -12.04
N ASN A 469 -15.50 -154.94 -13.05
CA ASN A 469 -15.54 -155.36 -14.46
C ASN A 469 -14.54 -156.50 -14.75
N GLN A 470 -13.32 -156.44 -14.21
CA GLN A 470 -12.35 -157.53 -14.35
C GLN A 470 -12.85 -158.82 -13.70
N LEU A 471 -13.42 -158.75 -12.49
CA LEU A 471 -14.00 -159.91 -11.81
C LEU A 471 -15.15 -160.55 -12.62
N VAL A 472 -15.97 -159.74 -13.30
CA VAL A 472 -17.00 -160.23 -14.22
C VAL A 472 -16.39 -160.96 -15.42
N ILE A 473 -15.32 -160.43 -16.03
CA ILE A 473 -14.60 -161.08 -17.14
C ILE A 473 -14.03 -162.43 -16.70
N ASP A 474 -13.38 -162.49 -15.53
CA ASP A 474 -12.75 -163.71 -15.01
C ASP A 474 -13.80 -164.81 -14.75
N LEU A 475 -14.92 -164.46 -14.13
CA LEU A 475 -16.06 -165.37 -13.92
C LEU A 475 -16.70 -165.83 -15.24
N GLN A 476 -16.79 -164.95 -16.24
CA GLN A 476 -17.32 -165.30 -17.57
C GLN A 476 -16.46 -166.37 -18.26
N ASN A 477 -15.13 -166.28 -18.10
CA ASN A 477 -14.19 -167.28 -18.62
C ASN A 477 -14.31 -168.62 -17.88
N GLU A 478 -14.46 -168.60 -16.55
CA GLU A 478 -14.60 -169.81 -15.72
C GLU A 478 -15.90 -170.61 -15.97
N ILE A 479 -16.90 -169.99 -16.62
CA ILE A 479 -18.11 -170.64 -17.11
C ILE A 479 -17.84 -171.34 -18.44
N ASN A 480 -17.23 -170.64 -19.41
CA ASN A 480 -16.99 -171.16 -20.76
C ASN A 480 -16.16 -172.47 -20.76
N ASP A 481 -15.12 -172.56 -19.92
CA ASP A 481 -14.29 -173.77 -19.79
C ASP A 481 -15.05 -174.98 -19.19
N ARG A 482 -16.08 -174.73 -18.37
CA ARG A 482 -16.91 -175.80 -17.80
C ARG A 482 -17.86 -176.39 -18.83
N ASP A 483 -18.50 -175.55 -19.65
CA ASP A 483 -19.38 -176.02 -20.73
C ASP A 483 -18.59 -176.79 -21.80
N ALA A 484 -17.43 -176.27 -22.21
CA ALA A 484 -16.56 -176.93 -23.20
C ALA A 484 -16.13 -178.35 -22.77
N THR A 485 -15.88 -178.57 -21.47
CA THR A 485 -15.39 -179.87 -20.96
C THR A 485 -16.49 -180.79 -20.42
N PHE A 486 -17.77 -180.46 -20.63
CA PHE A 486 -18.91 -181.29 -20.22
C PHE A 486 -19.24 -182.40 -21.24
N ALA A 487 -19.19 -182.08 -22.54
CA ALA A 487 -19.62 -183.00 -23.62
C ALA A 487 -18.80 -184.30 -23.68
N ASP A 488 -17.46 -184.21 -23.67
CA ASP A 488 -16.58 -185.38 -23.83
C ASP A 488 -16.68 -186.39 -22.67
N LYS A 489 -16.98 -185.90 -21.45
CA LYS A 489 -17.09 -186.74 -20.25
C LYS A 489 -18.36 -187.62 -20.25
N VAL A 490 -19.40 -187.23 -20.99
CA VAL A 490 -20.63 -188.02 -21.11
C VAL A 490 -20.43 -189.20 -22.07
N ASN A 491 -19.79 -188.98 -23.20
CA ASN A 491 -19.62 -189.98 -24.26
C ASN A 491 -18.64 -191.11 -23.91
N GLN A 492 -17.77 -190.92 -22.92
CA GLN A 492 -16.84 -191.96 -22.43
C GLN A 492 -17.38 -192.76 -21.23
N SER A 493 -18.65 -192.58 -20.85
CA SER A 493 -19.22 -193.27 -19.69
C SER A 493 -19.46 -194.76 -19.97
N GLU A 494 -18.87 -195.62 -19.14
CA GLU A 494 -19.05 -197.09 -19.15
C GLU A 494 -20.53 -197.52 -19.12
N ARG A 495 -21.41 -196.69 -18.56
CA ARG A 495 -22.86 -196.92 -18.52
C ARG A 495 -23.54 -196.74 -19.89
N VAL A 496 -22.98 -195.93 -20.79
CA VAL A 496 -23.50 -195.70 -22.15
C VAL A 496 -23.11 -196.88 -23.06
N LEU A 497 -21.83 -197.27 -23.07
CA LEU A 497 -21.34 -198.42 -23.84
C LEU A 497 -22.07 -199.74 -23.50
N ASN A 498 -22.41 -199.95 -22.22
CA ASN A 498 -23.20 -201.11 -21.80
C ASN A 498 -24.69 -201.00 -22.19
N LEU A 499 -25.24 -199.79 -22.33
CA LEU A 499 -26.61 -199.58 -22.83
C LEU A 499 -26.70 -199.84 -24.34
N GLU A 500 -25.75 -199.37 -25.15
CA GLU A 500 -25.69 -199.64 -26.59
C GLU A 500 -25.65 -201.15 -26.88
N LYS A 501 -24.78 -201.88 -26.16
CA LYS A 501 -24.65 -203.32 -26.29
C LYS A 501 -25.90 -204.10 -25.84
N SER A 502 -26.65 -203.56 -24.88
CA SER A 502 -27.95 -204.11 -24.46
C SER A 502 -29.09 -203.74 -25.41
N LEU A 503 -28.98 -202.63 -26.15
CA LEU A 503 -29.93 -202.22 -27.19
C LEU A 503 -29.86 -203.17 -28.39
N GLN A 504 -28.64 -203.47 -28.86
CA GLN A 504 -28.38 -204.41 -29.96
C GLN A 504 -29.07 -205.76 -29.73
N LEU A 505 -28.92 -206.34 -28.52
CA LEU A 505 -29.52 -207.62 -28.14
C LEU A 505 -31.04 -207.54 -27.98
N ALA A 506 -31.58 -206.38 -27.58
CA ALA A 506 -33.02 -206.16 -27.48
C ALA A 506 -33.69 -206.00 -28.85
N GLU A 507 -33.00 -205.42 -29.85
CA GLU A 507 -33.53 -205.28 -31.21
C GLU A 507 -33.69 -206.64 -31.92
N ASP A 508 -32.72 -207.55 -31.76
CA ASP A 508 -32.83 -208.93 -32.26
C ASP A 508 -34.00 -209.67 -31.60
N GLU A 509 -34.12 -209.58 -30.26
CA GLU A 509 -35.21 -210.22 -29.52
C GLU A 509 -36.60 -209.62 -29.86
N ILE A 510 -36.65 -208.33 -30.20
CA ILE A 510 -37.85 -207.66 -30.73
C ILE A 510 -38.19 -208.18 -32.14
N ASN A 511 -37.21 -208.46 -33.00
CA ASN A 511 -37.45 -208.93 -34.37
C ASN A 511 -38.08 -210.33 -34.39
N ASP A 512 -37.63 -211.25 -33.54
CA ASP A 512 -38.29 -212.56 -33.38
C ASP A 512 -39.70 -212.43 -32.79
N LYS A 513 -39.88 -211.59 -31.77
CA LYS A 513 -41.22 -211.30 -31.21
C LYS A 513 -42.15 -210.65 -32.25
N LYS A 514 -41.62 -209.88 -33.21
CA LYS A 514 -42.36 -209.29 -34.35
C LYS A 514 -42.90 -210.35 -35.32
N ASN A 515 -42.17 -211.45 -35.52
CA ASN A 515 -42.67 -212.60 -36.28
C ASN A 515 -43.77 -213.36 -35.52
N ILE A 516 -43.64 -213.51 -34.20
CA ILE A 516 -44.67 -214.13 -33.33
C ILE A 516 -45.94 -213.26 -33.26
N ILE A 517 -45.80 -211.93 -33.24
CA ILE A 517 -46.94 -210.99 -33.18
C ILE A 517 -47.85 -211.09 -34.42
N LYS A 518 -47.31 -211.38 -35.63
CA LYS A 518 -48.14 -211.67 -36.82
C LYS A 518 -49.11 -212.83 -36.58
N VAL A 519 -48.69 -213.86 -35.85
CA VAL A 519 -49.53 -215.03 -35.52
C VAL A 519 -50.54 -214.72 -34.42
N HIS A 520 -50.19 -213.85 -33.46
CA HIS A 520 -51.11 -213.45 -32.39
C HIS A 520 -52.16 -212.40 -32.81
N GLN A 521 -51.84 -211.52 -33.77
CA GLN A 521 -52.83 -210.56 -34.30
C GLN A 521 -53.96 -211.26 -35.06
N GLN A 522 -53.68 -212.40 -35.71
CA GLN A 522 -54.72 -213.27 -36.28
C GLN A 522 -55.69 -213.84 -35.22
N LYS A 523 -55.25 -214.05 -33.97
CA LYS A 523 -56.09 -214.55 -32.86
C LYS A 523 -56.83 -213.45 -32.09
N MET A 524 -56.36 -212.20 -32.14
CA MET A 524 -57.02 -211.07 -31.47
C MET A 524 -58.25 -210.56 -32.25
N ALA A 525 -58.37 -210.87 -33.54
CA ALA A 525 -59.55 -210.54 -34.34
C ALA A 525 -60.85 -211.19 -33.84
N ASP A 526 -60.77 -212.41 -33.30
CA ASP A 526 -61.95 -213.19 -32.91
C ASP A 526 -62.39 -212.99 -31.44
N MET A 527 -61.48 -212.59 -30.54
CA MET A 527 -61.66 -212.88 -29.11
C MET A 527 -62.13 -211.73 -28.20
N LYS A 528 -62.39 -210.52 -28.72
CA LYS A 528 -63.05 -209.47 -27.91
C LYS A 528 -64.14 -208.66 -28.59
N LYS A 529 -64.98 -209.38 -29.32
CA LYS A 529 -66.36 -209.00 -29.70
C LYS A 529 -67.33 -209.03 -28.49
N THR A 530 -66.82 -208.74 -27.30
CA THR A 530 -67.38 -209.10 -25.99
C THR A 530 -66.87 -208.12 -24.92
N PHE A 531 -67.68 -207.09 -24.59
CA PHE A 531 -67.45 -206.03 -23.59
C PHE A 531 -66.17 -205.18 -23.80
N GLN A 532 -66.18 -203.90 -24.20
CA GLN A 532 -67.25 -202.91 -24.47
C GLN A 532 -68.15 -202.49 -23.29
N LYS A 533 -67.70 -201.51 -22.47
CA LYS A 533 -68.42 -200.23 -22.19
C LYS A 533 -67.60 -199.23 -21.30
N GLU A 534 -67.93 -197.93 -21.42
CA GLU A 534 -67.84 -196.83 -20.41
C GLU A 534 -66.50 -196.03 -20.09
N MET A 535 -66.28 -194.91 -20.83
CA MET A 535 -66.15 -193.48 -20.39
C MET A 535 -64.86 -192.77 -19.77
N ARG A 536 -64.17 -191.93 -20.60
CA ARG A 536 -63.81 -190.45 -20.56
C ARG A 536 -63.17 -189.62 -19.35
N THR A 537 -62.25 -188.63 -19.65
CA THR A 537 -61.82 -187.42 -18.83
C THR A 537 -61.05 -186.26 -19.60
N VAL A 538 -61.01 -184.95 -19.20
CA VAL A 538 -60.25 -183.77 -19.81
C VAL A 538 -60.06 -182.50 -18.86
N ALA A 539 -59.04 -181.59 -19.00
CA ALA A 539 -58.90 -180.21 -18.34
C ALA A 539 -57.80 -179.20 -18.91
N ALA A 540 -57.69 -177.90 -18.47
CA ALA A 540 -56.89 -176.72 -19.07
C ALA A 540 -56.56 -175.43 -18.17
N ALA A 541 -55.97 -174.26 -18.68
CA ALA A 541 -56.10 -172.75 -18.29
C ALA A 541 -54.83 -171.71 -18.04
N PRO A 542 -54.89 -170.34 -17.66
CA PRO A 542 -54.05 -169.10 -18.15
C PRO A 542 -53.63 -167.82 -17.19
N SER A 543 -53.27 -166.52 -17.61
CA SER A 543 -52.93 -165.20 -16.80
C SER A 543 -52.71 -163.73 -17.49
N GLU A 544 -52.50 -162.50 -16.81
CA GLU A 544 -52.35 -161.03 -17.37
C GLU A 544 -51.81 -159.73 -16.49
N SER A 545 -51.80 -158.39 -16.95
CA SER A 545 -51.60 -156.94 -16.34
C SER A 545 -50.26 -156.02 -16.49
N SER A 546 -49.96 -154.66 -16.30
CA SER A 546 -50.43 -153.18 -15.98
C SER A 546 -49.30 -152.03 -16.30
N SER A 547 -49.09 -150.65 -16.10
CA SER A 547 -49.55 -149.24 -15.56
C SER A 547 -48.63 -147.99 -16.11
N SER A 548 -48.40 -146.63 -15.82
CA SER A 548 -48.81 -145.34 -15.03
C SER A 548 -48.03 -143.93 -15.41
N SER A 549 -48.23 -142.62 -14.88
CA SER A 549 -47.50 -141.27 -15.27
C SER A 549 -47.65 -139.84 -14.46
N SER A 550 -46.96 -138.64 -14.74
CA SER A 550 -47.00 -137.22 -14.05
C SER A 550 -46.35 -135.85 -14.70
N ARG A 551 -46.46 -134.53 -14.19
CA ARG A 551 -46.00 -133.10 -14.74
C ARG A 551 -46.04 -131.72 -13.85
N GLN A 552 -45.31 -130.52 -14.11
CA GLN A 552 -45.67 -128.97 -14.01
C GLN A 552 -44.65 -127.69 -13.76
N SER A 553 -45.06 -126.34 -13.79
CA SER A 553 -44.27 -125.01 -14.07
C SER A 553 -44.70 -123.48 -13.56
N PRO A 554 -44.00 -122.27 -13.81
CA PRO A 554 -44.08 -120.86 -13.12
C PRO A 554 -44.29 -119.39 -13.86
N VAL A 555 -43.98 -118.13 -13.29
CA VAL A 555 -44.49 -116.67 -13.64
C VAL A 555 -43.62 -115.29 -13.41
N ARG A 556 -44.01 -113.98 -13.78
CA ARG A 556 -43.30 -112.56 -13.65
C ARG A 556 -44.14 -111.14 -13.83
N ARG A 557 -43.71 -109.83 -13.46
CA ARG A 557 -44.22 -108.40 -13.93
C ARG A 557 -43.79 -106.91 -13.34
N SER A 558 -43.94 -105.75 -14.11
CA SER A 558 -44.37 -104.24 -13.89
C SER A 558 -43.60 -102.88 -13.39
N PRO A 559 -43.69 -101.63 -14.05
CA PRO A 559 -43.34 -100.17 -13.57
C PRO A 559 -43.99 -98.79 -14.20
N SER A 560 -43.77 -97.48 -13.70
CA SER A 560 -44.17 -96.06 -14.27
C SER A 560 -43.66 -94.71 -13.52
N LEU A 561 -44.16 -93.39 -13.54
CA LEU A 561 -44.13 -92.06 -14.38
C LEU A 561 -44.36 -90.69 -13.50
N GLY A 562 -44.40 -89.30 -13.72
CA GLY A 562 -44.38 -88.06 -14.66
C GLY A 562 -44.47 -86.62 -13.87
N PHE A 563 -44.62 -85.25 -14.17
CA PHE A 563 -44.72 -84.14 -15.26
C PHE A 563 -44.61 -82.57 -14.74
N SER A 564 -44.80 -81.38 -15.48
CA SER A 564 -44.59 -79.88 -15.04
C SER A 564 -45.28 -78.59 -15.79
N GLY A 565 -44.99 -77.24 -15.54
CA GLY A 565 -45.66 -75.93 -16.09
C GLY A 565 -45.06 -74.41 -15.95
N VAL A 566 -45.67 -73.29 -16.50
CA VAL A 566 -45.09 -71.87 -16.84
C VAL A 566 -46.05 -70.56 -16.85
N SER A 567 -45.54 -69.28 -17.04
CA SER A 567 -46.14 -67.93 -17.56
C SER A 567 -46.31 -66.69 -16.58
N GLN A 568 -46.50 -65.33 -16.86
CA GLN A 568 -46.47 -64.23 -17.93
C GLN A 568 -46.56 -62.77 -17.24
N ASP A 569 -46.71 -61.47 -17.71
CA ASP A 569 -46.96 -60.63 -18.96
C ASP A 569 -46.62 -59.03 -18.84
N GLN A 570 -47.11 -58.06 -19.70
CA GLN A 570 -46.81 -56.54 -19.75
C GLN A 570 -48.07 -55.56 -19.93
N PRO A 571 -48.18 -54.24 -20.46
CA PRO A 571 -47.34 -53.09 -21.05
C PRO A 571 -47.75 -51.55 -20.73
N GLU A 572 -47.38 -50.52 -21.60
CA GLU A 572 -47.94 -49.11 -21.90
C GLU A 572 -47.43 -47.69 -21.32
N ASP A 573 -47.77 -46.50 -21.94
CA ASP A 573 -47.16 -45.09 -21.79
C ASP A 573 -47.99 -43.79 -22.31
N MET A 574 -47.63 -42.48 -22.01
CA MET A 574 -48.19 -41.17 -22.57
C MET A 574 -47.34 -39.83 -22.36
N VAL A 575 -47.52 -38.74 -23.16
CA VAL A 575 -46.73 -37.44 -23.14
C VAL A 575 -47.55 -36.11 -23.10
N SER A 576 -47.08 -35.03 -22.39
CA SER A 576 -47.58 -33.63 -22.57
C SER A 576 -46.71 -32.45 -22.01
N MET A 577 -46.83 -31.27 -22.63
CA MET A 577 -46.75 -29.88 -22.10
C MET A 577 -45.44 -29.12 -21.73
N THR A 578 -44.22 -29.66 -21.81
CA THR A 578 -43.03 -28.95 -21.24
C THR A 578 -42.24 -27.96 -22.12
N ASP A 579 -42.22 -28.08 -23.46
CA ASP A 579 -41.21 -27.39 -24.32
C ASP A 579 -41.41 -25.87 -24.53
N VAL A 580 -42.60 -25.32 -24.29
CA VAL A 580 -42.90 -23.90 -24.58
C VAL A 580 -42.16 -22.95 -23.63
N ASN A 581 -42.03 -23.31 -22.35
CA ASN A 581 -41.44 -22.44 -21.33
C ASN A 581 -39.93 -22.18 -21.54
N LEU A 582 -39.19 -23.18 -22.02
CA LEU A 582 -37.72 -23.12 -22.16
C LEU A 582 -37.27 -22.06 -23.18
N ARG A 583 -38.03 -21.86 -24.25
CA ARG A 583 -37.70 -20.88 -25.30
C ARG A 583 -37.89 -19.44 -24.84
N TYR A 584 -38.95 -19.18 -24.07
CA TYR A 584 -39.19 -17.85 -23.47
C TYR A 584 -38.16 -17.55 -22.38
N LEU A 585 -37.90 -18.51 -21.49
CA LEU A 585 -36.91 -18.42 -20.42
C LEU A 585 -35.51 -18.04 -20.96
N LYS A 586 -35.05 -18.70 -22.03
CA LYS A 586 -33.78 -18.39 -22.69
C LYS A 586 -33.68 -16.92 -23.14
N HIS A 587 -34.78 -16.33 -23.63
CA HIS A 587 -34.80 -14.92 -24.03
C HIS A 587 -34.80 -13.96 -22.83
N VAL A 588 -35.53 -14.27 -21.75
CA VAL A 588 -35.53 -13.46 -20.52
C VAL A 588 -34.14 -13.45 -19.87
N ILE A 589 -33.46 -14.59 -19.79
CA ILE A 589 -32.09 -14.69 -19.27
C ILE A 589 -31.11 -13.91 -20.16
N PHE A 590 -31.19 -14.04 -21.49
CA PHE A 590 -30.32 -13.28 -22.40
C PHE A 590 -30.53 -11.77 -22.29
N LYS A 591 -31.78 -11.32 -22.14
CA LYS A 591 -32.10 -9.90 -21.91
C LYS A 591 -31.61 -9.42 -20.53
N PHE A 592 -31.73 -10.22 -19.48
CA PHE A 592 -31.22 -9.90 -18.15
C PHE A 592 -29.72 -9.58 -18.14
N PHE A 593 -28.91 -10.36 -18.85
CA PHE A 593 -27.46 -10.11 -19.00
C PHE A 593 -27.09 -8.93 -19.93
N THR A 594 -28.05 -8.31 -20.62
CA THR A 594 -27.80 -7.25 -21.63
C THR A 594 -28.59 -5.95 -21.42
N SER A 595 -29.47 -5.89 -20.41
CA SER A 595 -30.28 -4.71 -20.06
C SER A 595 -29.55 -3.72 -19.13
N ARG A 596 -30.11 -2.51 -18.99
CA ARG A 596 -29.57 -1.44 -18.12
C ARG A 596 -29.99 -1.59 -16.65
N GLU A 597 -29.29 -0.90 -15.76
CA GLU A 597 -29.34 -1.04 -14.29
C GLU A 597 -30.75 -1.16 -13.68
N TYR A 598 -31.67 -0.26 -14.04
CA TYR A 598 -33.04 -0.28 -13.50
C TYR A 598 -33.89 -1.44 -14.05
N GLU A 599 -33.66 -1.85 -15.30
CA GLU A 599 -34.38 -2.96 -15.94
C GLU A 599 -33.97 -4.30 -15.36
N ALA A 600 -32.67 -4.50 -15.09
CA ALA A 600 -32.15 -5.70 -14.45
C ALA A 600 -32.82 -5.96 -13.10
N LYS A 601 -32.96 -4.93 -12.23
CA LYS A 601 -33.63 -5.06 -10.92
C LYS A 601 -35.11 -5.47 -11.03
N HIS A 602 -35.83 -5.08 -12.09
CA HIS A 602 -37.19 -5.55 -12.34
C HIS A 602 -37.25 -6.96 -12.95
N LEU A 603 -36.29 -7.31 -13.81
CA LEU A 603 -36.19 -8.64 -14.42
C LEU A 603 -35.81 -9.73 -13.40
N THR A 604 -35.09 -9.42 -12.31
CA THR A 604 -34.81 -10.37 -11.21
C THR A 604 -36.09 -10.99 -10.66
N ARG A 605 -37.10 -10.16 -10.36
CA ARG A 605 -38.40 -10.63 -9.83
C ARG A 605 -39.19 -11.47 -10.82
N ALA A 606 -39.12 -11.13 -12.11
CA ALA A 606 -39.73 -11.93 -13.17
C ALA A 606 -39.05 -13.29 -13.32
N LEU A 607 -37.72 -13.36 -13.21
CA LEU A 607 -36.97 -14.61 -13.20
C LEU A 607 -37.29 -15.45 -11.95
N ALA A 608 -37.33 -14.85 -10.76
CA ALA A 608 -37.67 -15.56 -9.52
C ALA A 608 -39.07 -16.20 -9.58
N ALA A 609 -40.08 -15.46 -10.08
CA ALA A 609 -41.44 -15.97 -10.24
C ALA A 609 -41.56 -17.05 -11.34
N LEU A 610 -40.79 -16.96 -12.43
CA LEU A 610 -40.83 -17.96 -13.51
C LEU A 610 -40.05 -19.24 -13.16
N LEU A 611 -38.92 -19.11 -12.47
CA LEU A 611 -38.04 -20.23 -12.10
C LEU A 611 -38.32 -20.82 -10.71
N HIS A 612 -39.26 -20.25 -9.95
CA HIS A 612 -39.59 -20.67 -8.59
C HIS A 612 -38.38 -20.63 -7.64
N PHE A 613 -37.56 -19.57 -7.75
CA PHE A 613 -36.43 -19.36 -6.85
C PHE A 613 -36.90 -19.21 -5.40
N SER A 614 -36.12 -19.76 -4.47
CA SER A 614 -36.25 -19.45 -3.06
C SER A 614 -35.89 -18.00 -2.75
N SER A 615 -36.37 -17.50 -1.61
CA SER A 615 -36.06 -16.14 -1.13
C SER A 615 -34.56 -15.87 -0.97
N ASP A 616 -33.75 -16.90 -0.70
CA ASP A 616 -32.30 -16.78 -0.60
C ASP A 616 -31.60 -16.76 -1.96
N GLU A 617 -32.13 -17.46 -2.97
CA GLU A 617 -31.61 -17.40 -4.34
C GLU A 617 -31.92 -16.06 -5.02
N GLU A 618 -33.13 -15.51 -4.83
CA GLU A 618 -33.46 -14.15 -5.29
C GLU A 618 -32.58 -13.11 -4.59
N ARG A 619 -32.39 -13.24 -3.27
CA ARG A 619 -31.51 -12.36 -2.48
C ARG A 619 -30.04 -12.44 -2.94
N LEU A 620 -29.50 -13.64 -3.15
CA LEU A 620 -28.13 -13.84 -3.66
C LEU A 620 -27.92 -13.20 -5.04
N LEU A 621 -28.91 -13.31 -5.93
CA LEU A 621 -28.89 -12.64 -7.24
C LEU A 621 -28.94 -11.11 -7.10
N GLN A 622 -29.76 -10.59 -6.19
CA GLN A 622 -29.84 -9.15 -5.94
C GLN A 622 -28.56 -8.60 -5.31
N GLU A 623 -27.97 -9.28 -4.31
CA GLU A 623 -26.68 -8.95 -3.71
C GLU A 623 -25.53 -8.99 -4.73
N HIS A 624 -25.52 -9.99 -5.63
CA HIS A 624 -24.49 -10.08 -6.67
C HIS A 624 -24.63 -8.97 -7.74
N LEU A 625 -25.87 -8.60 -8.10
CA LEU A 625 -26.15 -7.48 -8.99
C LEU A 625 -25.74 -6.14 -8.35
N GLU A 626 -26.03 -5.95 -7.06
CA GLU A 626 -25.67 -4.74 -6.32
C GLU A 626 -24.15 -4.61 -6.13
N TRP A 627 -23.46 -5.72 -5.84
CA TRP A 627 -21.99 -5.77 -5.84
C TRP A 627 -21.40 -5.39 -7.20
N LYS A 628 -21.91 -5.97 -8.29
CA LYS A 628 -21.47 -5.69 -9.66
C LYS A 628 -21.56 -4.22 -10.06
N MET A 629 -22.44 -3.45 -9.41
CA MET A 629 -22.68 -2.03 -9.68
C MET A 629 -22.09 -1.08 -8.61
N SER A 630 -21.34 -1.60 -7.63
CA SER A 630 -20.74 -0.81 -6.54
C SER A 630 -19.22 -0.75 -6.65
N TRP A 631 -18.66 0.46 -6.81
CA TRP A 631 -17.21 0.70 -6.93
C TRP A 631 -16.42 0.28 -5.68
N PHE A 632 -17.08 0.16 -4.52
CA PHE A 632 -16.45 -0.15 -3.22
C PHE A 632 -17.06 -1.38 -2.53
N GLY A 633 -17.69 -2.29 -3.28
CA GLY A 633 -18.24 -3.54 -2.74
C GLY A 633 -17.22 -4.69 -2.68
N ALA A 634 -17.18 -5.40 -1.56
CA ALA A 634 -16.54 -6.72 -1.49
C ALA A 634 -17.44 -7.79 -2.14
N LYS A 635 -16.86 -8.75 -2.87
CA LYS A 635 -17.62 -9.77 -3.62
C LYS A 635 -18.44 -10.65 -2.66
N PRO A 636 -19.78 -10.78 -2.84
CA PRO A 636 -20.59 -11.63 -1.98
C PRO A 636 -20.15 -13.09 -2.08
N LYS A 637 -20.07 -13.75 -0.92
CA LYS A 637 -19.61 -15.14 -0.78
C LYS A 637 -20.68 -16.10 -1.28
N SER A 638 -20.66 -16.42 -2.57
CA SER A 638 -21.39 -17.56 -3.12
C SER A 638 -20.93 -18.84 -2.40
N GLY A 639 -21.83 -19.46 -1.63
CA GLY A 639 -21.57 -20.75 -0.99
C GLY A 639 -21.23 -21.85 -2.00
N SER A 640 -20.62 -22.93 -1.53
CA SER A 640 -20.10 -24.03 -2.36
C SER A 640 -21.23 -24.91 -2.96
N GLY A 641 -21.94 -24.37 -3.94
CA GLY A 641 -22.80 -25.12 -4.86
C GLY A 641 -21.98 -25.82 -5.94
N GLN A 642 -22.43 -27.02 -6.33
CA GLN A 642 -21.68 -27.94 -7.21
C GLN A 642 -21.26 -27.30 -8.55
N PHE A 643 -19.96 -27.30 -8.85
CA PHE A 643 -19.47 -27.10 -10.20
C PHE A 643 -19.74 -28.34 -11.05
N SER A 644 -20.49 -28.20 -12.14
CA SER A 644 -20.65 -29.24 -13.14
C SER A 644 -19.41 -29.37 -14.02
N LEU A 645 -19.21 -30.57 -14.59
CA LEU A 645 -17.99 -30.94 -15.33
C LEU A 645 -17.76 -30.04 -16.57
N SER A 646 -16.55 -29.50 -16.68
CA SER A 646 -16.10 -28.76 -17.85
C SER A 646 -15.89 -29.71 -19.04
N ILE A 647 -16.79 -29.68 -20.01
CA ILE A 647 -16.59 -30.35 -21.31
C ILE A 647 -15.63 -29.49 -22.15
N ASN A 648 -14.40 -29.98 -22.34
CA ASN A 648 -13.44 -29.38 -23.27
C ASN A 648 -13.88 -29.64 -24.72
N SER A 649 -14.53 -28.67 -25.36
CA SER A 649 -14.84 -28.70 -26.79
C SER A 649 -13.60 -28.36 -27.61
N THR A 650 -13.07 -29.33 -28.36
CA THR A 650 -11.89 -29.14 -29.22
C THR A 650 -12.29 -28.56 -30.59
N THR A 651 -11.97 -27.29 -30.83
CA THR A 651 -11.85 -26.63 -32.15
C THR A 651 -10.90 -25.45 -32.03
#